data_AF-A0A923X587-F1
#
_entry.id   AF-A0A923X587-F1
#
_cell.length_a   1.000
_cell.length_b   1.000
_cell.length_c   1.000
_cell.angle_alpha   90.00
_cell.angle_beta   90.00
_cell.angle_gamma   90.00
#
_symmetry.space_group_name_H-M   'P 1'
#
loop_
_entity.id
_entity.type
_entity.pdbx_description
1 polymer ?
#
loop_
_entity_poly.entity_id
_entity_poly.type
_entity_poly.pdbx_seq_one_letter_code
_entity_poly.pdbx_strand_id
1 'polypeptide(L)'
;MPAERPTGPGSSPIRGGSLRAVSRATGAATVLMDPEVMYGNIVDAAVRHLGALRADVWRFQGRRPIHMASAGIGGDTPSGLPPEVVRVARGGISQSVPAAAFGPGEDGSWRRLLFSIGSDELGVFTLTIGEETIGALTIAPERGEQSATADHEALTIFAHQVASALEKAELHQAVQDAAVSMRLQNRVLSELTDERDVPSLRAATETLVAEFIPGAAIALLPIDSIGRLTVPQMTPPTDGTLRVATEPEMELIAPAMDAHGVVLLRRPDLRMCAALGLSSLAGIEHPEQSRLWGVTLRTGEHATGILLIGADGSAGTHGLDERVQELALSLAPALSIALGNARLFAREHVRASRLSAANTLARTVTSCATREDLRDALAVGVRALFGFHRVAVYDTELASLNEEGERSARGAGRERSLVSTALHRRRGSRIERHDRTCHAIPLMGSEKIHAVLYAEQSAAITPEQEGDDLALLASICEHTAACLVAIDATEQIERNYKDTIQALVHALEARDQYTADHSDVVAEWALSTGKRLGMAEADLRDLELGAILHDIGKVAVPDQILNKTGRLTEEEFEVMKSHTIIGERILKPIGFLTNVAPIVRHEHERWDGLGYPDGISGTAIPIASRIIFVCDAYHAMTSDRPYRTGQTHGFARRILTENAGTQFDPAVVSVFLDVIDAWCGERGVETDGSVMGEEIVNPMGRVREVVTSDEDAAAA
;
A
#
# COMPACT_ATOMS: atom_id res chain seq x y z
N MET A 1 -48.98 -70.67 -44.77
CA MET A 1 -49.19 -71.68 -43.73
C MET A 1 -50.00 -71.02 -42.62
N PRO A 2 -51.32 -71.27 -42.55
CA PRO A 2 -52.22 -70.57 -41.63
C PRO A 2 -52.30 -71.32 -40.30
N ALA A 3 -52.57 -70.61 -39.21
CA ALA A 3 -53.11 -71.21 -37.99
C ALA A 3 -54.31 -70.40 -37.51
N GLU A 4 -55.41 -71.16 -37.42
CA GLU A 4 -56.82 -70.87 -37.22
C GLU A 4 -57.22 -69.91 -36.09
N ARG A 5 -58.36 -69.24 -36.34
CA ARG A 5 -59.20 -68.55 -35.35
C ARG A 5 -59.78 -69.56 -34.33
N PRO A 6 -60.14 -69.08 -33.13
CA PRO A 6 -61.35 -69.54 -32.48
C PRO A 6 -62.40 -68.41 -32.43
N THR A 7 -63.61 -68.75 -32.86
CA THR A 7 -64.85 -67.99 -32.71
C THR A 7 -65.44 -68.16 -31.32
N GLY A 8 -65.82 -67.07 -30.66
CA GLY A 8 -66.56 -67.02 -29.39
C GLY A 8 -67.28 -65.66 -29.24
N PRO A 9 -68.37 -65.57 -28.48
CA PRO A 9 -69.59 -64.85 -28.90
C PRO A 9 -69.65 -63.37 -28.49
N GLY A 10 -70.25 -62.56 -29.37
CA GLY A 10 -71.00 -61.35 -28.99
C GLY A 10 -70.23 -60.16 -28.41
N SER A 11 -69.36 -59.53 -29.20
CA SER A 11 -68.94 -58.15 -28.92
C SER A 11 -70.07 -57.17 -29.25
N SER A 12 -70.85 -56.79 -28.23
CA SER A 12 -71.73 -55.62 -28.29
C SER A 12 -70.89 -54.35 -28.51
N PRO A 13 -71.26 -53.45 -29.43
CA PRO A 13 -70.46 -52.27 -29.75
C PRO A 13 -70.75 -51.15 -28.75
N ILE A 14 -69.96 -51.04 -27.69
CA ILE A 14 -69.83 -49.81 -26.90
C ILE A 14 -68.34 -49.54 -26.73
N ARG A 15 -67.84 -48.44 -27.34
CA ARG A 15 -66.60 -47.70 -26.97
C ARG A 15 -66.15 -46.60 -27.96
N GLY A 16 -67.01 -46.12 -28.86
CA GLY A 16 -66.66 -44.99 -29.74
C GLY A 16 -66.82 -43.60 -29.13
N GLY A 17 -67.80 -43.42 -28.23
CA GLY A 17 -68.14 -42.12 -27.62
C GLY A 17 -67.23 -41.72 -26.47
N SER A 18 -67.00 -42.64 -25.53
CA SER A 18 -66.23 -42.42 -24.29
C SER A 18 -64.74 -42.16 -24.54
N LEU A 19 -64.08 -42.91 -25.44
CA LEU A 19 -62.67 -42.66 -25.80
C LEU A 19 -62.47 -41.30 -26.51
N ARG A 20 -63.44 -40.84 -27.30
CA ARG A 20 -63.42 -39.50 -27.91
C ARG A 20 -63.67 -38.38 -26.90
N ALA A 21 -64.38 -38.67 -25.81
CA ALA A 21 -64.59 -37.74 -24.72
C ALA A 21 -63.31 -37.59 -23.89
N VAL A 22 -62.67 -38.70 -23.50
CA VAL A 22 -61.36 -38.69 -22.81
C VAL A 22 -60.28 -38.01 -23.65
N SER A 23 -60.16 -38.33 -24.94
CA SER A 23 -59.16 -37.68 -25.79
C SER A 23 -59.36 -36.16 -25.91
N ARG A 24 -60.62 -35.67 -25.92
CA ARG A 24 -60.92 -34.23 -25.90
C ARG A 24 -60.64 -33.61 -24.54
N ALA A 25 -60.98 -34.31 -23.45
CA ALA A 25 -60.72 -33.87 -22.09
C ALA A 25 -59.21 -33.74 -21.82
N THR A 26 -58.42 -34.76 -22.16
CA THR A 26 -56.95 -34.71 -22.03
C THR A 26 -56.37 -33.60 -22.91
N GLY A 27 -56.82 -33.50 -24.16
CA GLY A 27 -56.35 -32.47 -25.09
C GLY A 27 -56.62 -31.04 -24.61
N ALA A 28 -57.75 -30.79 -23.94
CA ALA A 28 -58.06 -29.49 -23.34
C ALA A 28 -57.29 -29.23 -22.02
N ALA A 29 -57.03 -30.29 -21.23
CA ALA A 29 -56.37 -30.19 -19.93
C ALA A 29 -54.84 -30.03 -20.02
N THR A 30 -54.20 -30.44 -21.11
CA THR A 30 -52.73 -30.58 -21.22
C THR A 30 -52.05 -29.57 -22.15
N VAL A 31 -52.73 -28.48 -22.52
CA VAL A 31 -52.21 -27.48 -23.47
C VAL A 31 -51.15 -26.54 -22.84
N LEU A 32 -51.08 -26.45 -21.52
CA LEU A 32 -50.31 -25.42 -20.81
C LEU A 32 -49.26 -26.02 -19.88
N MET A 33 -48.16 -25.28 -19.68
CA MET A 33 -47.02 -25.67 -18.83
C MET A 33 -47.10 -25.12 -17.40
N ASP A 34 -48.07 -24.25 -17.10
CA ASP A 34 -48.30 -23.70 -15.75
C ASP A 34 -49.18 -24.66 -14.94
N PRO A 35 -48.68 -25.25 -13.84
CA PRO A 35 -49.44 -26.20 -13.01
C PRO A 35 -50.74 -25.61 -12.44
N GLU A 36 -50.78 -24.33 -12.04
CA GLU A 36 -51.96 -23.74 -11.41
C GLU A 36 -53.12 -23.62 -12.41
N VAL A 37 -52.83 -23.15 -13.61
CA VAL A 37 -53.82 -23.05 -14.70
C VAL A 37 -54.23 -24.46 -15.17
N MET A 38 -53.30 -25.42 -15.11
CA MET A 38 -53.56 -26.80 -15.47
C MET A 38 -54.57 -27.47 -14.54
N TYR A 39 -54.49 -27.25 -13.22
CA TYR A 39 -55.46 -27.77 -12.25
C TYR A 39 -56.89 -27.33 -12.56
N GLY A 40 -57.10 -26.05 -12.91
CA GLY A 40 -58.39 -25.51 -13.33
C GLY A 40 -58.91 -26.17 -14.61
N ASN A 41 -58.06 -26.31 -15.64
CA ASN A 41 -58.45 -26.94 -16.90
C ASN A 41 -58.80 -28.43 -16.74
N ILE A 42 -58.14 -29.14 -15.82
CA ILE A 42 -58.42 -30.55 -15.52
C ILE A 42 -59.85 -30.72 -14.98
N VAL A 43 -60.23 -29.95 -13.95
CA VAL A 43 -61.56 -30.06 -13.34
C VAL A 43 -62.65 -29.60 -14.31
N ASP A 44 -62.38 -28.57 -15.11
CA ASP A 44 -63.28 -28.09 -16.16
C ASP A 44 -63.50 -29.11 -17.28
N ALA A 45 -62.44 -29.79 -17.71
CA ALA A 45 -62.51 -30.82 -18.73
C ALA A 45 -63.29 -32.03 -18.23
N ALA A 46 -63.15 -32.39 -16.94
CA ALA A 46 -63.94 -33.44 -16.32
C ALA A 46 -65.45 -33.10 -16.31
N VAL A 47 -65.82 -31.87 -15.95
CA VAL A 47 -67.23 -31.44 -15.99
C VAL A 47 -67.77 -31.39 -17.43
N ARG A 48 -67.04 -30.77 -18.36
CA ARG A 48 -67.53 -30.52 -19.73
C ARG A 48 -67.57 -31.75 -20.63
N HIS A 49 -66.63 -32.68 -20.44
CA HIS A 49 -66.44 -33.79 -21.38
C HIS A 49 -66.74 -35.16 -20.77
N LEU A 50 -66.68 -35.30 -19.45
CA LEU A 50 -66.92 -36.58 -18.76
C LEU A 50 -68.28 -36.62 -18.05
N GLY A 51 -69.13 -35.60 -18.25
CA GLY A 51 -70.50 -35.58 -17.71
C GLY A 51 -70.57 -35.42 -16.19
N ALA A 52 -69.48 -34.96 -15.55
CA ALA A 52 -69.46 -34.74 -14.12
C ALA A 52 -70.32 -33.54 -13.72
N LEU A 53 -71.16 -33.67 -12.69
CA LEU A 53 -71.83 -32.52 -12.07
C LEU A 53 -70.84 -31.64 -11.31
N ARG A 54 -69.76 -32.25 -10.80
CA ARG A 54 -68.66 -31.58 -10.10
C ARG A 54 -67.38 -32.40 -10.22
N ALA A 55 -66.25 -31.70 -10.33
CA ALA A 55 -64.92 -32.29 -10.19
C ALA A 55 -64.03 -31.45 -9.27
N ASP A 56 -63.19 -32.11 -8.46
CA ASP A 56 -62.18 -31.48 -7.62
C ASP A 56 -60.84 -32.22 -7.76
N VAL A 57 -59.74 -31.48 -7.82
CA VAL A 57 -58.37 -32.05 -7.83
C VAL A 57 -57.66 -31.76 -6.52
N TRP A 58 -56.97 -32.78 -6.02
CA TRP A 58 -56.28 -32.77 -4.74
C TRP A 58 -54.84 -33.25 -4.90
N ARG A 59 -53.90 -32.51 -4.31
CA ARG A 59 -52.48 -32.87 -4.25
C ARG A 59 -52.14 -33.43 -2.87
N PHE A 60 -51.33 -34.48 -2.81
CA PHE A 60 -50.81 -35.00 -1.54
C PHE A 60 -49.42 -34.43 -1.26
N GLN A 61 -49.29 -33.65 -0.18
CA GLN A 61 -48.00 -33.25 0.38
C GLN A 61 -47.78 -34.04 1.68
N GLY A 62 -46.96 -35.10 1.59
CA GLY A 62 -46.74 -36.04 2.69
C GLY A 62 -48.04 -36.74 3.11
N ARG A 63 -48.54 -36.47 4.32
CA ARG A 63 -49.81 -37.04 4.83
C ARG A 63 -51.04 -36.15 4.59
N ARG A 64 -50.85 -34.91 4.11
CA ARG A 64 -51.93 -33.92 4.00
C ARG A 64 -52.43 -33.79 2.55
N PRO A 65 -53.76 -33.93 2.32
CA PRO A 65 -54.36 -33.55 1.05
C PRO A 65 -54.56 -32.03 1.00
N ILE A 66 -54.12 -31.41 -0.09
CA ILE A 66 -54.28 -29.99 -0.40
C ILE A 66 -55.23 -29.89 -1.59
N HIS A 67 -56.27 -29.09 -1.44
CA HIS A 67 -57.20 -28.80 -2.53
C HIS A 67 -56.54 -27.87 -3.53
N MET A 68 -56.58 -28.22 -4.82
CA MET A 68 -55.92 -27.43 -5.88
C MET A 68 -56.93 -26.62 -6.69
N ALA A 69 -58.02 -27.26 -7.11
CA ALA A 69 -59.05 -26.64 -7.93
C ALA A 69 -60.38 -27.40 -7.86
N SER A 70 -61.46 -26.71 -8.19
CA SER A 70 -62.80 -27.29 -8.32
C SER A 70 -63.57 -26.68 -9.49
N ALA A 71 -64.45 -27.46 -10.11
CA ALA A 71 -65.38 -27.00 -11.13
C ALA A 71 -66.72 -27.73 -11.03
N GLY A 72 -67.79 -27.08 -11.50
CA GLY A 72 -69.14 -27.63 -11.53
C GLY A 72 -70.09 -27.02 -10.50
N ILE A 73 -71.15 -27.74 -10.16
CA ILE A 73 -72.24 -27.26 -9.31
C ILE A 73 -71.89 -27.49 -7.82
N GLY A 74 -72.49 -26.72 -6.91
CA GLY A 74 -72.44 -27.00 -5.46
C GLY A 74 -71.61 -26.05 -4.59
N GLY A 75 -71.08 -24.94 -5.13
CA GLY A 75 -70.36 -23.93 -4.33
C GLY A 75 -68.96 -24.39 -3.89
N ASP A 76 -68.44 -23.80 -2.81
CA ASP A 76 -67.07 -24.05 -2.34
C ASP A 76 -66.84 -25.49 -1.88
N THR A 77 -65.64 -26.00 -2.14
CA THR A 77 -65.21 -27.33 -1.71
C THR A 77 -65.13 -27.38 -0.18
N PRO A 78 -65.74 -28.38 0.49
CA PRO A 78 -65.61 -28.52 1.92
C PRO A 78 -64.15 -28.68 2.35
N SER A 79 -63.81 -28.16 3.52
CA SER A 79 -62.43 -28.18 4.03
C SER A 79 -61.94 -29.60 4.24
N GLY A 80 -60.90 -29.99 3.51
CA GLY A 80 -60.25 -31.29 3.65
C GLY A 80 -60.97 -32.44 2.92
N LEU A 81 -60.19 -33.48 2.62
CA LEU A 81 -60.67 -34.68 1.95
C LEU A 81 -61.15 -35.71 2.99
N PRO A 82 -62.33 -36.33 2.84
CA PRO A 82 -62.83 -37.30 3.82
C PRO A 82 -61.85 -38.46 4.03
N PRO A 83 -61.70 -39.02 5.24
CA PRO A 83 -60.77 -40.11 5.52
C PRO A 83 -60.97 -41.33 4.62
N GLU A 84 -62.21 -41.60 4.21
CA GLU A 84 -62.54 -42.70 3.29
C GLU A 84 -62.00 -42.43 1.88
N VAL A 85 -62.14 -41.20 1.38
CA VAL A 85 -61.60 -40.77 0.09
C VAL A 85 -60.07 -40.76 0.12
N VAL A 86 -59.44 -40.32 1.21
CA VAL A 86 -57.98 -40.39 1.37
C VAL A 86 -57.49 -41.84 1.36
N ARG A 87 -58.22 -42.75 2.02
CA ARG A 87 -57.91 -44.19 2.04
C ARG A 87 -58.01 -44.81 0.65
N VAL A 88 -59.08 -44.48 -0.09
CA VAL A 88 -59.25 -44.89 -1.49
C VAL A 88 -58.09 -44.39 -2.33
N ALA A 89 -57.83 -43.09 -2.28
CA ALA A 89 -56.84 -42.46 -3.12
C ALA A 89 -55.44 -43.05 -2.89
N ARG A 90 -55.03 -43.22 -1.63
CA ARG A 90 -53.73 -43.81 -1.27
C ARG A 90 -53.66 -45.32 -1.49
N GLY A 91 -54.80 -46.00 -1.64
CA GLY A 91 -54.86 -47.41 -1.98
C GLY A 91 -54.45 -47.70 -3.42
N GLY A 92 -54.25 -46.67 -4.26
CA GLY A 92 -53.84 -46.78 -5.67
C GLY A 92 -54.95 -47.27 -6.61
N ILE A 93 -56.06 -47.76 -6.06
CA ILE A 93 -57.19 -48.31 -6.80
C ILE A 93 -58.28 -47.25 -6.86
N SER A 94 -58.58 -46.77 -8.08
CA SER A 94 -59.70 -45.87 -8.32
C SER A 94 -61.02 -46.61 -8.02
N GLN A 95 -61.93 -45.98 -7.27
CA GLN A 95 -63.23 -46.58 -6.93
C GLN A 95 -64.24 -45.49 -6.55
N SER A 96 -65.52 -45.84 -6.65
CA SER A 96 -66.62 -44.98 -6.22
C SER A 96 -66.88 -45.15 -4.72
N VAL A 97 -67.06 -44.03 -4.02
CA VAL A 97 -67.43 -44.00 -2.60
C VAL A 97 -68.89 -43.54 -2.50
N PRO A 98 -69.82 -44.37 -2.00
CA PRO A 98 -71.22 -43.98 -1.87
C PRO A 98 -71.39 -42.79 -0.91
N ALA A 99 -72.30 -41.85 -1.23
CA ALA A 99 -72.56 -40.70 -0.36
C ALA A 99 -73.04 -41.09 1.06
N ALA A 100 -73.57 -42.31 1.21
CA ALA A 100 -73.97 -42.88 2.49
C ALA A 100 -72.79 -43.28 3.40
N ALA A 101 -71.59 -43.47 2.84
CA ALA A 101 -70.39 -43.86 3.58
C ALA A 101 -69.80 -42.69 4.39
N PHE A 102 -70.07 -41.45 3.97
CA PHE A 102 -69.72 -40.24 4.72
C PHE A 102 -70.59 -40.10 6.00
N GLY A 103 -69.93 -40.26 7.16
CA GLY A 103 -70.56 -40.22 8.49
C GLY A 103 -71.03 -38.83 8.95
N PRO A 104 -71.77 -38.73 10.08
CA PRO A 104 -72.15 -37.44 10.66
C PRO A 104 -70.95 -36.77 11.38
N GLY A 105 -70.54 -35.57 10.95
CA GLY A 105 -69.36 -34.83 11.46
C GLY A 105 -68.82 -33.81 10.43
N GLU A 106 -67.51 -33.49 10.47
CA GLU A 106 -66.83 -32.70 9.41
C GLU A 106 -67.05 -33.31 8.01
N ASP A 107 -67.12 -34.64 7.91
CA ASP A 107 -67.47 -35.42 6.70
C ASP A 107 -68.93 -35.25 6.23
N GLY A 108 -69.82 -34.76 7.11
CA GLY A 108 -71.24 -34.50 6.78
C GLY A 108 -71.43 -33.30 5.85
N SER A 109 -70.39 -32.48 5.65
CA SER A 109 -70.35 -31.42 4.64
C SER A 109 -70.34 -32.01 3.22
N TRP A 110 -69.51 -33.03 2.98
CA TRP A 110 -69.41 -33.74 1.71
C TRP A 110 -70.70 -34.48 1.35
N ARG A 111 -71.32 -35.14 2.33
CA ARG A 111 -72.63 -35.77 2.13
C ARG A 111 -73.71 -34.76 1.72
N ARG A 112 -73.74 -33.59 2.38
CA ARG A 112 -74.70 -32.51 2.05
C ARG A 112 -74.43 -31.93 0.65
N LEU A 113 -73.16 -31.74 0.30
CA LEU A 113 -72.76 -31.26 -1.03
C LEU A 113 -73.22 -32.24 -2.13
N LEU A 114 -72.94 -33.53 -1.99
CA LEU A 114 -73.32 -34.52 -3.00
C LEU A 114 -74.83 -34.60 -3.18
N PHE A 115 -75.60 -34.63 -2.09
CA PHE A 115 -77.06 -34.63 -2.18
C PHE A 115 -77.62 -33.32 -2.76
N SER A 116 -77.00 -32.16 -2.49
CA SER A 116 -77.50 -30.87 -2.99
C SER A 116 -77.31 -30.72 -4.50
N ILE A 117 -76.25 -31.32 -5.06
CA ILE A 117 -76.01 -31.34 -6.50
C ILE A 117 -76.72 -32.50 -7.19
N GLY A 118 -77.37 -33.40 -6.45
CA GLY A 118 -78.09 -34.53 -7.03
C GLY A 118 -77.18 -35.70 -7.42
N SER A 119 -76.11 -35.94 -6.67
CA SER A 119 -75.27 -37.15 -6.74
C SER A 119 -75.48 -38.05 -5.51
N ASP A 120 -75.43 -39.37 -5.68
CA ASP A 120 -75.41 -40.36 -4.61
C ASP A 120 -74.08 -41.10 -4.45
N GLU A 121 -73.07 -40.78 -5.26
CA GLU A 121 -71.73 -41.34 -5.20
C GLU A 121 -70.62 -40.32 -5.53
N LEU A 122 -69.39 -40.59 -5.09
CA LEU A 122 -68.21 -39.82 -5.44
C LEU A 122 -67.16 -40.77 -6.04
N GLY A 123 -66.91 -40.64 -7.33
CA GLY A 123 -65.81 -41.32 -8.01
C GLY A 123 -64.48 -40.74 -7.55
N VAL A 124 -63.60 -41.59 -7.02
CA VAL A 124 -62.26 -41.20 -6.58
C VAL A 124 -61.26 -41.83 -7.52
N PHE A 125 -60.59 -40.99 -8.32
CA PHE A 125 -59.59 -41.42 -9.28
C PHE A 125 -58.19 -41.08 -8.77
N THR A 126 -57.35 -42.10 -8.71
CA THR A 126 -55.98 -42.00 -8.19
C THR A 126 -55.08 -41.34 -9.23
N LEU A 127 -54.42 -40.25 -8.84
CA LEU A 127 -53.36 -39.64 -9.66
C LEU A 127 -52.05 -40.32 -9.29
N THR A 128 -51.59 -41.24 -10.13
CA THR A 128 -50.38 -42.02 -9.89
C THR A 128 -49.31 -41.76 -10.95
N ILE A 129 -48.07 -41.70 -10.48
CA ILE A 129 -46.85 -41.63 -11.29
C ILE A 129 -45.96 -42.79 -10.86
N GLY A 130 -45.68 -43.72 -11.79
CA GLY A 130 -45.04 -44.98 -11.43
C GLY A 130 -45.87 -45.73 -10.36
N GLU A 131 -45.27 -45.98 -9.19
CA GLU A 131 -45.94 -46.61 -8.03
C GLU A 131 -46.41 -45.60 -6.97
N GLU A 132 -46.11 -44.30 -7.14
CA GLU A 132 -46.45 -43.27 -6.16
C GLU A 132 -47.80 -42.60 -6.46
N THR A 133 -48.62 -42.40 -5.43
CA THR A 133 -49.86 -41.61 -5.54
C THR A 133 -49.59 -40.16 -5.16
N ILE A 134 -49.63 -39.28 -6.16
CA ILE A 134 -49.39 -37.84 -5.98
C ILE A 134 -50.64 -37.05 -5.62
N GLY A 135 -51.83 -37.64 -5.79
CA GLY A 135 -53.08 -36.94 -5.54
C GLY A 135 -54.33 -37.74 -5.89
N ALA A 136 -55.47 -37.03 -5.92
CA ALA A 136 -56.76 -37.59 -6.27
C ALA A 136 -57.56 -36.60 -7.13
N LEU A 137 -58.25 -37.13 -8.15
CA LEU A 137 -59.30 -36.45 -8.89
C LEU A 137 -60.63 -37.03 -8.42
N THR A 138 -61.47 -36.20 -7.81
CA THR A 138 -62.79 -36.62 -7.33
C THR A 138 -63.86 -36.10 -8.27
N ILE A 139 -64.79 -36.97 -8.70
CA ILE A 139 -65.83 -36.68 -9.67
C ILE A 139 -67.19 -37.10 -9.10
N ALA A 140 -68.17 -36.20 -9.12
CA ALA A 140 -69.55 -36.49 -8.72
C ALA A 140 -70.45 -36.63 -9.97
N PRO A 141 -71.00 -37.82 -10.26
CA PRO A 141 -71.92 -38.04 -11.38
C PRO A 141 -73.38 -37.69 -11.05
N GLU A 142 -74.27 -37.67 -12.04
CA GLU A 142 -75.72 -37.45 -11.86
C GLU A 142 -76.46 -38.72 -11.41
N ARG A 143 -77.42 -38.56 -10.49
CA ARG A 143 -78.17 -39.67 -9.86
C ARG A 143 -79.09 -40.40 -10.84
N GLY A 144 -78.91 -41.72 -10.97
CA GLY A 144 -79.79 -42.60 -11.74
C GLY A 144 -79.24 -43.07 -13.09
N GLU A 145 -78.09 -42.56 -13.54
CA GLU A 145 -77.29 -43.27 -14.53
C GLU A 145 -76.67 -44.51 -13.88
N GLN A 146 -76.74 -45.67 -14.55
CA GLN A 146 -76.01 -46.86 -14.11
C GLN A 146 -74.50 -46.61 -14.27
N SER A 147 -73.96 -46.03 -13.21
CA SER A 147 -72.62 -46.14 -12.68
C SER A 147 -71.47 -45.59 -13.52
N ALA A 148 -70.64 -44.79 -12.84
CA ALA A 148 -69.25 -44.54 -13.17
C ALA A 148 -68.40 -45.83 -13.39
N THR A 149 -68.97 -47.04 -13.27
CA THR A 149 -68.34 -48.31 -13.68
C THR A 149 -68.33 -48.55 -15.20
N ALA A 150 -69.25 -47.98 -15.98
CA ALA A 150 -69.27 -48.18 -17.44
C ALA A 150 -68.12 -47.46 -18.18
N ASP A 151 -67.63 -46.35 -17.61
CA ASP A 151 -66.52 -45.54 -18.12
C ASP A 151 -65.32 -45.47 -17.14
N HIS A 152 -65.25 -46.40 -16.18
CA HIS A 152 -64.19 -46.44 -15.16
C HIS A 152 -62.79 -46.54 -15.77
N GLU A 153 -62.61 -47.36 -16.80
CA GLU A 153 -61.34 -47.46 -17.53
C GLU A 153 -60.98 -46.15 -18.23
N ALA A 154 -61.97 -45.45 -18.79
CA ALA A 154 -61.78 -44.20 -19.52
C ALA A 154 -61.34 -43.08 -18.56
N LEU A 155 -61.97 -43.00 -17.38
CA LEU A 155 -61.62 -42.05 -16.32
C LEU A 155 -60.30 -42.38 -15.63
N THR A 156 -59.95 -43.65 -15.49
CA THR A 156 -58.63 -44.07 -14.98
C THR A 156 -57.52 -43.70 -15.97
N ILE A 157 -57.74 -43.88 -17.27
CA ILE A 157 -56.82 -43.42 -18.32
C ILE A 157 -56.67 -41.90 -18.28
N PHE A 158 -57.77 -41.15 -18.14
CA PHE A 158 -57.74 -39.69 -17.98
C PHE A 158 -56.93 -39.27 -16.75
N ALA A 159 -57.18 -39.89 -15.59
CA ALA A 159 -56.45 -39.62 -14.35
C ALA A 159 -54.94 -39.89 -14.47
N HIS A 160 -54.54 -40.98 -15.14
CA HIS A 160 -53.13 -41.27 -15.39
C HIS A 160 -52.48 -40.26 -16.35
N GLN A 161 -53.18 -39.87 -17.42
CA GLN A 161 -52.68 -38.84 -18.35
C GLN A 161 -52.56 -37.47 -17.68
N VAL A 162 -53.52 -37.12 -16.83
CA VAL A 162 -53.49 -35.91 -16.00
C VAL A 162 -52.31 -35.94 -15.03
N ALA A 163 -52.10 -37.06 -14.33
CA ALA A 163 -50.98 -37.23 -13.39
C ALA A 163 -49.62 -37.04 -14.09
N SER A 164 -49.41 -37.70 -15.24
CA SER A 164 -48.18 -37.57 -16.03
C SER A 164 -47.96 -36.16 -16.57
N ALA A 165 -49.03 -35.48 -16.98
CA ALA A 165 -48.92 -34.13 -17.51
C ALA A 165 -48.66 -33.08 -16.41
N LEU A 166 -49.25 -33.25 -15.22
CA LEU A 166 -48.94 -32.46 -14.03
C LEU A 166 -47.49 -32.64 -13.58
N GLU A 167 -46.98 -33.86 -13.56
CA GLU A 167 -45.56 -34.13 -13.25
C GLU A 167 -44.63 -33.38 -14.19
N LYS A 168 -44.91 -33.42 -15.49
CA LYS A 168 -44.09 -32.77 -16.49
C LYS A 168 -44.10 -31.24 -16.34
N ALA A 169 -45.26 -30.66 -16.04
CA ALA A 169 -45.38 -29.23 -15.77
C ALA A 169 -44.61 -28.84 -14.50
N GLU A 170 -44.75 -29.61 -13.41
CA GLU A 170 -44.03 -29.38 -12.15
C GLU A 170 -42.52 -29.54 -12.30
N LEU A 171 -42.05 -30.57 -13.02
CA LEU A 171 -40.63 -30.77 -13.31
C LEU A 171 -40.09 -29.64 -14.20
N HIS A 172 -40.87 -29.18 -15.18
CA HIS A 172 -40.47 -28.07 -16.03
C HIS A 172 -40.31 -26.78 -15.21
N GLN A 173 -41.27 -26.49 -14.31
CA GLN A 173 -41.20 -25.36 -13.40
C GLN A 173 -39.98 -25.47 -12.48
N ALA A 174 -39.76 -26.63 -11.84
CA ALA A 174 -38.60 -26.85 -10.99
C ALA A 174 -37.26 -26.67 -11.73
N VAL A 175 -37.18 -27.09 -13.01
CA VAL A 175 -36.00 -26.86 -13.86
C VAL A 175 -35.83 -25.38 -14.19
N GLN A 176 -36.92 -24.65 -14.46
CA GLN A 176 -36.86 -23.21 -14.69
C GLN A 176 -36.38 -22.47 -13.44
N ASP A 177 -36.93 -22.80 -12.27
CA ASP A 177 -36.54 -22.21 -10.98
C ASP A 177 -35.06 -22.49 -10.68
N ALA A 178 -34.62 -23.75 -10.85
CA ALA A 178 -33.21 -24.12 -10.71
C ALA A 178 -32.30 -23.37 -11.70
N ALA A 179 -32.75 -23.15 -12.94
CA ALA A 179 -31.99 -22.40 -13.95
C ALA A 179 -31.92 -20.89 -13.65
N VAL A 180 -32.94 -20.31 -13.01
CA VAL A 180 -32.91 -18.93 -12.50
C VAL A 180 -31.93 -18.83 -11.34
N SER A 181 -32.02 -19.73 -10.37
CA SER A 181 -31.13 -19.78 -9.20
C SER A 181 -29.66 -19.97 -9.59
N MET A 182 -29.37 -20.87 -10.54
CA MET A 182 -28.00 -21.09 -11.05
C MET A 182 -27.45 -19.89 -11.82
N ARG A 183 -28.29 -19.17 -12.58
CA ARG A 183 -27.89 -17.94 -13.27
C ARG A 183 -27.55 -16.84 -12.26
N LEU A 184 -28.37 -16.69 -11.22
CA LEU A 184 -28.10 -15.78 -10.11
C LEU A 184 -26.75 -16.10 -9.46
N GLN A 185 -26.51 -17.35 -9.07
CA GLN A 185 -25.23 -17.77 -8.45
C GLN A 185 -24.01 -17.48 -9.33
N ASN A 186 -24.07 -17.80 -10.62
CA ASN A 186 -22.97 -17.51 -11.54
C ASN A 186 -22.70 -16.01 -11.69
N ARG A 187 -23.77 -15.20 -11.72
CA ARG A 187 -23.66 -13.74 -11.82
C ARG A 187 -23.03 -13.15 -10.57
N VAL A 188 -23.53 -13.56 -9.40
CA VAL A 188 -23.01 -13.20 -8.08
C VAL A 188 -21.52 -13.50 -7.98
N LEU A 189 -21.11 -14.70 -8.41
CA LEU A 189 -19.69 -15.07 -8.43
C LEU A 189 -18.88 -14.19 -9.40
N SER A 190 -19.38 -13.92 -10.61
CA SER A 190 -18.64 -13.12 -11.60
C SER A 190 -18.51 -11.64 -11.23
N GLU A 191 -19.51 -11.05 -10.57
CA GLU A 191 -19.51 -9.61 -10.28
C GLU A 191 -18.89 -9.27 -8.92
N LEU A 192 -19.01 -10.14 -7.91
CA LEU A 192 -18.53 -9.82 -6.56
C LEU A 192 -17.08 -10.24 -6.32
N THR A 193 -16.54 -11.19 -7.08
CA THR A 193 -15.20 -11.76 -6.81
C THR A 193 -14.06 -10.82 -7.18
N ASP A 194 -14.27 -9.92 -8.15
CA ASP A 194 -13.25 -8.98 -8.62
C ASP A 194 -13.17 -7.70 -7.78
N GLU A 195 -14.14 -7.47 -6.90
CA GLU A 195 -14.24 -6.25 -6.10
C GLU A 195 -13.24 -6.26 -4.93
N ARG A 196 -12.47 -5.18 -4.81
CA ARG A 196 -11.34 -5.08 -3.85
C ARG A 196 -11.58 -4.11 -2.70
N ASP A 197 -12.69 -3.40 -2.70
CA ASP A 197 -13.08 -2.47 -1.66
C ASP A 197 -14.58 -2.56 -1.35
N VAL A 198 -14.95 -2.13 -0.14
CA VAL A 198 -16.33 -2.24 0.37
C VAL A 198 -17.32 -1.35 -0.42
N PRO A 199 -16.99 -0.10 -0.80
CA PRO A 199 -17.87 0.71 -1.65
C PRO A 199 -18.22 0.09 -3.00
N SER A 200 -17.24 -0.45 -3.72
CA SER A 200 -17.44 -1.08 -5.03
C SER A 200 -18.24 -2.38 -4.89
N LEU A 201 -17.93 -3.18 -3.86
CA LEU A 201 -18.72 -4.37 -3.52
C LEU A 201 -20.18 -4.02 -3.20
N ARG A 202 -20.42 -2.91 -2.49
CA ARG A 202 -21.78 -2.41 -2.20
C ARG A 202 -22.51 -2.02 -3.48
N ALA A 203 -21.87 -1.28 -4.38
CA ALA A 203 -22.46 -0.84 -5.64
C ALA A 203 -22.81 -2.02 -6.58
N ALA A 204 -21.93 -3.03 -6.66
CA ALA A 204 -22.20 -4.27 -7.39
C ALA A 204 -23.40 -5.01 -6.78
N THR A 205 -23.45 -5.13 -5.46
CA THR A 205 -24.57 -5.77 -4.75
C THR A 205 -25.88 -4.99 -4.95
N GLU A 206 -25.84 -3.65 -4.92
CA GLU A 206 -27.00 -2.78 -5.17
C GLU A 206 -27.57 -3.05 -6.57
N THR A 207 -26.69 -3.15 -7.58
CA THR A 207 -27.07 -3.43 -8.97
C THR A 207 -27.74 -4.79 -9.11
N LEU A 208 -27.16 -5.83 -8.50
CA LEU A 208 -27.74 -7.18 -8.49
C LEU A 208 -29.10 -7.18 -7.81
N VAL A 209 -29.22 -6.58 -6.62
CA VAL A 209 -30.48 -6.61 -5.87
C VAL A 209 -31.59 -5.83 -6.59
N ALA A 210 -31.26 -4.72 -7.24
CA ALA A 210 -32.23 -3.94 -8.02
C ALA A 210 -32.80 -4.69 -9.25
N GLU A 211 -32.03 -5.59 -9.86
CA GLU A 211 -32.50 -6.44 -10.97
C GLU A 211 -33.55 -7.46 -10.51
N PHE A 212 -33.33 -8.09 -9.35
CA PHE A 212 -34.21 -9.13 -8.83
C PHE A 212 -35.36 -8.57 -7.99
N ILE A 213 -35.20 -7.41 -7.36
CA ILE A 213 -36.22 -6.74 -6.55
C ILE A 213 -36.21 -5.25 -6.90
N PRO A 214 -36.97 -4.85 -7.93
CA PRO A 214 -37.05 -3.45 -8.34
C PRO A 214 -37.47 -2.55 -7.18
N GLY A 215 -36.71 -1.48 -6.93
CA GLY A 215 -36.97 -0.53 -5.85
C GLY A 215 -36.44 -0.95 -4.48
N ALA A 216 -35.72 -2.08 -4.37
CA ALA A 216 -35.03 -2.43 -3.14
C ALA A 216 -33.78 -1.57 -2.89
N ALA A 217 -33.54 -1.26 -1.62
CA ALA A 217 -32.34 -0.64 -1.10
C ALA A 217 -31.51 -1.68 -0.36
N ILE A 218 -30.19 -1.51 -0.34
CA ILE A 218 -29.34 -2.37 0.50
C ILE A 218 -28.37 -1.56 1.36
N ALA A 219 -27.94 -2.17 2.45
CA ALA A 219 -26.80 -1.72 3.22
C ALA A 219 -25.92 -2.92 3.56
N LEU A 220 -24.62 -2.78 3.26
CA LEU A 220 -23.59 -3.75 3.59
C LEU A 220 -22.82 -3.25 4.80
N LEU A 221 -22.96 -3.93 5.93
CA LEU A 221 -22.45 -3.50 7.24
C LEU A 221 -21.33 -4.45 7.72
N PRO A 222 -20.05 -4.10 7.57
CA PRO A 222 -18.95 -4.99 7.92
C PRO A 222 -18.75 -5.11 9.43
N ILE A 223 -18.27 -6.26 9.91
CA ILE A 223 -17.91 -6.47 11.32
C ILE A 223 -16.39 -6.42 11.49
N ASP A 224 -15.84 -5.48 12.26
CA ASP A 224 -14.40 -5.30 12.48
C ASP A 224 -13.70 -6.55 13.07
N SER A 225 -12.37 -6.54 13.14
CA SER A 225 -11.59 -7.70 13.62
C SER A 225 -11.81 -8.04 15.11
N ILE A 226 -12.42 -7.14 15.88
CA ILE A 226 -12.77 -7.34 17.29
C ILE A 226 -14.27 -7.59 17.47
N GLY A 227 -15.00 -7.83 16.38
CA GLY A 227 -16.41 -8.23 16.39
C GLY A 227 -17.41 -7.08 16.45
N ARG A 228 -16.99 -5.82 16.24
CA ARG A 228 -17.89 -4.66 16.27
C ARG A 228 -18.46 -4.37 14.88
N LEU A 229 -19.75 -4.11 14.81
CA LEU A 229 -20.40 -3.71 13.56
C LEU A 229 -19.97 -2.29 13.18
N THR A 230 -19.71 -2.10 11.89
CA THR A 230 -19.34 -0.81 11.32
C THR A 230 -20.36 -0.35 10.29
N VAL A 231 -20.64 0.96 10.29
CA VAL A 231 -21.66 1.61 9.46
C VAL A 231 -21.05 2.81 8.71
N PRO A 232 -21.63 3.25 7.58
CA PRO A 232 -21.12 4.39 6.83
C PRO A 232 -21.15 5.70 7.64
N GLN A 233 -20.13 6.55 7.44
CA GLN A 233 -20.11 7.91 7.97
C GLN A 233 -20.87 8.87 7.03
N MET A 234 -21.85 9.61 7.57
CA MET A 234 -22.82 10.41 6.79
C MET A 234 -22.50 11.91 6.66
N THR A 235 -21.40 12.41 7.23
CA THR A 235 -20.99 13.82 7.15
C THR A 235 -19.92 14.06 6.06
N PRO A 236 -19.90 15.23 5.38
CA PRO A 236 -19.28 15.35 4.05
C PRO A 236 -17.76 15.64 4.08
N PRO A 237 -16.98 15.26 3.04
CA PRO A 237 -17.33 14.45 1.87
C PRO A 237 -17.11 12.94 2.11
N THR A 238 -17.85 12.13 1.37
CA THR A 238 -17.92 10.67 1.38
C THR A 238 -16.63 10.01 0.84
N ASP A 239 -15.73 9.62 1.73
CA ASP A 239 -14.56 8.76 1.42
C ASP A 239 -14.82 7.27 1.73
N GLY A 240 -16.08 6.87 1.92
CA GLY A 240 -16.40 5.48 2.30
C GLY A 240 -15.87 5.09 3.69
N THR A 241 -15.60 6.08 4.55
CA THR A 241 -15.14 5.85 5.92
C THR A 241 -16.25 5.20 6.75
N LEU A 242 -15.85 4.16 7.49
CA LEU A 242 -16.73 3.39 8.36
C LEU A 242 -16.54 3.82 9.81
N ARG A 243 -17.62 3.90 10.58
CA ARG A 243 -17.61 4.14 12.03
C ARG A 243 -18.23 2.96 12.77
N VAL A 244 -17.92 2.80 14.05
CA VAL A 244 -18.60 1.82 14.88
C VAL A 244 -20.08 2.19 15.02
N ALA A 245 -20.96 1.20 14.93
CA ALA A 245 -22.39 1.36 15.14
C ALA A 245 -22.70 1.85 16.57
N THR A 246 -23.68 2.73 16.69
CA THR A 246 -24.22 3.22 17.96
C THR A 246 -25.15 2.19 18.60
N GLU A 247 -25.45 2.33 19.90
CA GLU A 247 -26.37 1.41 20.60
C GLU A 247 -27.74 1.26 19.90
N PRO A 248 -28.42 2.35 19.46
CA PRO A 248 -29.69 2.22 18.73
C PRO A 248 -29.59 1.47 17.40
N GLU A 249 -28.47 1.62 16.68
CA GLU A 249 -28.20 0.89 15.44
C GLU A 249 -27.98 -0.60 15.73
N MET A 250 -27.26 -0.93 16.80
CA MET A 250 -27.03 -2.29 17.24
C MET A 250 -28.32 -2.99 17.70
N GLU A 251 -29.22 -2.30 18.41
CA GLU A 251 -30.50 -2.86 18.86
C GLU A 251 -31.41 -3.27 17.69
N LEU A 252 -31.44 -2.49 16.61
CA LEU A 252 -32.22 -2.81 15.42
C LEU A 252 -31.69 -4.07 14.71
N ILE A 253 -30.37 -4.26 14.72
CA ILE A 253 -29.66 -5.26 13.92
C ILE A 253 -29.42 -6.57 14.68
N ALA A 254 -29.43 -6.53 16.02
CA ALA A 254 -29.22 -7.70 16.88
C ALA A 254 -30.03 -8.95 16.46
N PRO A 255 -31.32 -8.87 16.07
CA PRO A 255 -32.06 -10.04 15.62
C PRO A 255 -31.47 -10.75 14.39
N ALA A 256 -30.84 -10.00 13.47
CA ALA A 256 -30.15 -10.60 12.34
C ALA A 256 -28.83 -11.24 12.74
N MET A 257 -28.08 -10.62 13.67
CA MET A 257 -26.79 -11.13 14.16
C MET A 257 -26.88 -12.52 14.78
N ASP A 258 -27.93 -12.75 15.58
CA ASP A 258 -28.14 -14.00 16.29
C ASP A 258 -28.74 -15.11 15.41
N ALA A 259 -29.22 -14.76 14.21
CA ALA A 259 -29.90 -15.70 13.33
C ALA A 259 -28.95 -16.37 12.32
N HIS A 260 -29.25 -17.63 12.02
CA HIS A 260 -28.58 -18.43 10.97
C HIS A 260 -29.29 -18.34 9.61
N GLY A 261 -30.16 -17.34 9.42
CA GLY A 261 -30.97 -17.19 8.21
C GLY A 261 -31.46 -15.75 8.05
N VAL A 262 -32.34 -15.55 7.07
CA VAL A 262 -32.92 -14.25 6.78
C VAL A 262 -33.99 -13.92 7.82
N VAL A 263 -33.87 -12.76 8.47
CA VAL A 263 -34.81 -12.30 9.49
C VAL A 263 -35.46 -11.00 9.04
N LEU A 264 -36.77 -10.93 9.17
CA LEU A 264 -37.50 -9.67 9.04
C LEU A 264 -37.24 -8.82 10.30
N LEU A 265 -36.55 -7.70 10.13
CA LEU A 265 -36.27 -6.72 11.17
C LEU A 265 -37.52 -5.86 11.42
N ARG A 266 -37.66 -5.36 12.65
CA ARG A 266 -38.80 -4.50 13.05
C ARG A 266 -38.87 -3.25 12.17
N ARG A 267 -40.05 -2.63 12.07
CA ARG A 267 -40.29 -1.37 11.33
C ARG A 267 -39.25 -0.31 11.71
N PRO A 268 -38.26 -0.01 10.84
CA PRO A 268 -37.21 0.95 11.19
C PRO A 268 -37.68 2.38 10.97
N ASP A 269 -37.21 3.32 11.80
CA ASP A 269 -37.37 4.76 11.55
C ASP A 269 -36.52 5.15 10.32
N LEU A 270 -37.07 5.97 9.42
CA LEU A 270 -36.36 6.51 8.25
C LEU A 270 -35.02 7.15 8.60
N ARG A 271 -34.91 7.80 9.76
CA ARG A 271 -33.63 8.36 10.24
C ARG A 271 -32.58 7.29 10.51
N MET A 272 -33.01 6.15 11.06
CA MET A 272 -32.13 5.00 11.32
C MET A 272 -31.72 4.34 10.00
N CYS A 273 -32.65 4.16 9.07
CA CYS A 273 -32.35 3.67 7.72
C CYS A 273 -31.31 4.54 7.01
N ALA A 274 -31.48 5.88 7.07
CA ALA A 274 -30.49 6.81 6.53
C ALA A 274 -29.12 6.64 7.20
N ALA A 275 -29.06 6.55 8.54
CA ALA A 275 -27.83 6.36 9.29
C ALA A 275 -27.09 5.05 8.95
N LEU A 276 -27.82 3.99 8.59
CA LEU A 276 -27.29 2.72 8.12
C LEU A 276 -26.90 2.72 6.63
N GLY A 277 -27.12 3.82 5.92
CA GLY A 277 -26.78 3.95 4.50
C GLY A 277 -27.87 3.52 3.52
N LEU A 278 -29.10 3.27 3.97
CA LEU A 278 -30.25 2.94 3.13
C LEU A 278 -30.91 4.21 2.55
N SER A 279 -30.13 5.05 1.87
CA SER A 279 -30.57 6.38 1.42
C SER A 279 -31.71 6.35 0.41
N SER A 280 -31.87 5.27 -0.38
CA SER A 280 -32.99 5.11 -1.30
C SER A 280 -34.33 4.85 -0.59
N LEU A 281 -34.32 4.31 0.63
CA LEU A 281 -35.55 4.18 1.44
C LEU A 281 -36.09 5.54 1.91
N ALA A 282 -35.23 6.57 1.96
CA ALA A 282 -35.67 7.93 2.31
C ALA A 282 -36.53 8.59 1.21
N GLY A 283 -36.58 8.02 0.00
CA GLY A 283 -37.41 8.45 -1.12
C GLY A 283 -38.74 7.70 -1.25
N ILE A 284 -39.08 6.79 -0.33
CA ILE A 284 -40.32 6.01 -0.36
C ILE A 284 -41.50 6.87 0.11
N GLU A 285 -42.58 6.91 -0.67
CA GLU A 285 -43.79 7.70 -0.39
C GLU A 285 -44.57 7.20 0.86
N HIS A 286 -44.46 5.91 1.18
CA HIS A 286 -45.13 5.23 2.30
C HIS A 286 -44.17 4.46 3.22
N PRO A 287 -43.38 5.14 4.07
CA PRO A 287 -42.41 4.49 4.95
C PRO A 287 -43.04 3.49 5.94
N GLU A 288 -44.31 3.67 6.29
CA GLU A 288 -45.08 2.76 7.16
C GLU A 288 -45.36 1.37 6.55
N GLN A 289 -45.19 1.21 5.24
CA GLN A 289 -45.38 -0.06 4.52
C GLN A 289 -44.06 -0.76 4.17
N SER A 290 -42.92 -0.11 4.44
CA SER A 290 -41.59 -0.65 4.14
C SER A 290 -41.21 -1.78 5.09
N ARG A 291 -40.53 -2.79 4.53
CA ARG A 291 -39.98 -3.94 5.27
C ARG A 291 -38.46 -3.96 5.14
N LEU A 292 -37.79 -4.41 6.20
CA LEU A 292 -36.34 -4.52 6.27
C LEU A 292 -35.99 -5.95 6.64
N TRP A 293 -35.21 -6.62 5.80
CA TRP A 293 -34.67 -7.95 6.06
C TRP A 293 -33.18 -7.85 6.34
N GLY A 294 -32.70 -8.65 7.29
CA GLY A 294 -31.29 -8.78 7.61
C GLY A 294 -30.82 -10.21 7.43
N VAL A 295 -29.65 -10.39 6.85
CA VAL A 295 -28.93 -11.67 6.80
C VAL A 295 -27.50 -11.46 7.27
N THR A 296 -27.04 -12.33 8.18
CA THR A 296 -25.65 -12.31 8.64
C THR A 296 -24.75 -13.00 7.62
N LEU A 297 -23.69 -12.31 7.22
CA LEU A 297 -22.66 -12.82 6.33
C LEU A 297 -21.64 -13.58 7.17
N ARG A 298 -21.43 -14.87 6.87
CA ARG A 298 -20.58 -15.74 7.68
C ARG A 298 -19.62 -16.54 6.81
N THR A 299 -18.39 -16.69 7.31
CA THR A 299 -17.38 -17.59 6.77
C THR A 299 -16.99 -18.58 7.88
N GLY A 300 -17.49 -19.81 7.79
CA GLY A 300 -17.41 -20.75 8.91
C GLY A 300 -18.22 -20.25 10.12
N GLU A 301 -17.61 -20.24 11.30
CA GLU A 301 -18.27 -19.74 12.51
C GLU A 301 -18.23 -18.20 12.65
N HIS A 302 -17.35 -17.53 11.91
CA HIS A 302 -17.10 -16.09 12.03
C HIS A 302 -18.07 -15.27 11.18
N ALA A 303 -18.71 -14.28 11.80
CA ALA A 303 -19.50 -13.28 11.10
C ALA A 303 -18.59 -12.19 10.51
N THR A 304 -18.67 -11.97 9.20
CA THR A 304 -17.85 -11.00 8.47
C THR A 304 -18.58 -9.67 8.27
N GLY A 305 -19.91 -9.69 8.32
CA GLY A 305 -20.77 -8.52 8.14
C GLY A 305 -22.25 -8.89 8.15
N ILE A 306 -23.09 -7.91 7.81
CA ILE A 306 -24.54 -8.06 7.72
C ILE A 306 -24.99 -7.37 6.44
N LEU A 307 -25.85 -8.06 5.68
CA LEU A 307 -26.55 -7.47 4.54
C LEU A 307 -27.97 -7.13 4.99
N LEU A 308 -28.33 -5.86 4.85
CA LEU A 308 -29.69 -5.39 5.00
C LEU A 308 -30.30 -5.15 3.62
N ILE A 309 -31.53 -5.62 3.42
CA ILE A 309 -32.32 -5.38 2.22
C ILE A 309 -33.62 -4.71 2.67
N GLY A 310 -33.92 -3.53 2.15
CA GLY A 310 -35.17 -2.83 2.40
C GLY A 310 -35.99 -2.71 1.12
N ALA A 311 -37.29 -2.96 1.17
CA ALA A 311 -38.18 -2.79 0.02
C ALA A 311 -39.56 -2.29 0.45
N ASP A 312 -40.27 -1.63 -0.49
CA ASP A 312 -41.64 -1.19 -0.28
C ASP A 312 -42.62 -2.38 -0.34
N GLY A 313 -43.58 -2.41 0.58
CA GLY A 313 -44.65 -3.41 0.65
C GLY A 313 -45.82 -3.15 -0.31
N SER A 314 -45.86 -2.00 -1.00
CA SER A 314 -46.95 -1.63 -1.93
C SER A 314 -46.90 -2.37 -3.28
N ALA A 315 -45.75 -2.92 -3.67
CA ALA A 315 -45.54 -3.64 -4.92
C ALA A 315 -45.87 -5.14 -4.76
N GLY A 316 -47.12 -5.54 -5.00
CA GLY A 316 -47.51 -6.94 -5.24
C GLY A 316 -47.06 -7.94 -4.16
N THR A 317 -47.81 -8.04 -3.07
CA THR A 317 -47.48 -8.79 -1.85
C THR A 317 -47.40 -10.33 -1.97
N HIS A 318 -47.54 -10.91 -3.17
CA HIS A 318 -47.38 -12.36 -3.35
C HIS A 318 -45.93 -12.71 -3.71
N GLY A 319 -45.24 -13.39 -2.79
CA GLY A 319 -43.90 -13.97 -3.03
C GLY A 319 -42.70 -13.04 -2.75
N LEU A 320 -42.89 -11.79 -2.29
CA LEU A 320 -41.77 -10.90 -1.97
C LEU A 320 -40.87 -11.46 -0.86
N ASP A 321 -41.46 -12.00 0.21
CA ASP A 321 -40.70 -12.61 1.32
C ASP A 321 -39.86 -13.80 0.83
N GLU A 322 -40.41 -14.64 -0.06
CA GLU A 322 -39.69 -15.79 -0.65
C GLU A 322 -38.57 -15.35 -1.58
N ARG A 323 -38.81 -14.34 -2.43
CA ARG A 323 -37.79 -13.77 -3.33
C ARG A 323 -36.63 -13.12 -2.58
N VAL A 324 -36.92 -12.35 -1.52
CA VAL A 324 -35.89 -11.76 -0.65
C VAL A 324 -35.10 -12.87 0.03
N GLN A 325 -35.78 -13.91 0.53
CA GLN A 325 -35.12 -15.03 1.20
C GLN A 325 -34.19 -15.80 0.25
N GLU A 326 -34.65 -16.14 -0.95
CA GLU A 326 -33.84 -16.84 -1.94
C GLU A 326 -32.62 -16.02 -2.37
N LEU A 327 -32.82 -14.74 -2.69
CA LEU A 327 -31.76 -13.83 -3.10
C LEU A 327 -30.72 -13.63 -1.99
N ALA A 328 -31.16 -13.36 -0.77
CA ALA A 328 -30.28 -13.13 0.37
C ALA A 328 -29.45 -14.37 0.72
N LEU A 329 -30.04 -15.58 0.69
CA LEU A 329 -29.33 -16.82 0.92
C LEU A 329 -28.34 -17.16 -0.21
N SER A 330 -28.66 -16.81 -1.46
CA SER A 330 -27.74 -16.98 -2.59
C SER A 330 -26.57 -15.99 -2.54
N LEU A 331 -26.80 -14.75 -2.09
CA LEU A 331 -25.78 -13.71 -2.00
C LEU A 331 -24.84 -13.87 -0.80
N ALA A 332 -25.38 -14.31 0.35
CA ALA A 332 -24.67 -14.25 1.63
C ALA A 332 -23.29 -14.96 1.64
N PRO A 333 -23.12 -16.18 1.07
CA PRO A 333 -21.81 -16.84 1.06
C PRO A 333 -20.77 -16.08 0.24
N ALA A 334 -21.13 -15.66 -0.97
CA ALA A 334 -20.23 -14.93 -1.86
C ALA A 334 -19.86 -13.57 -1.30
N LEU A 335 -20.85 -12.83 -0.77
CA LEU A 335 -20.62 -11.55 -0.10
C LEU A 335 -19.77 -11.68 1.15
N SER A 336 -19.93 -12.75 1.94
CA SER A 336 -19.09 -12.96 3.13
C SER A 336 -17.61 -13.11 2.76
N ILE A 337 -17.32 -13.87 1.70
CA ILE A 337 -15.96 -14.07 1.21
C ILE A 337 -15.41 -12.78 0.59
N ALA A 338 -16.16 -12.16 -0.32
CA ALA A 338 -15.76 -10.93 -1.00
C ALA A 338 -15.53 -9.79 0.00
N LEU A 339 -16.40 -9.65 1.00
CA LEU A 339 -16.25 -8.65 2.06
C LEU A 339 -15.01 -8.89 2.92
N GLY A 340 -14.72 -10.15 3.26
CA GLY A 340 -13.48 -10.52 3.96
C GLY A 340 -12.23 -10.14 3.14
N ASN A 341 -12.23 -10.47 1.85
CA ASN A 341 -11.12 -10.20 0.94
C ASN A 341 -10.93 -8.70 0.70
N ALA A 342 -11.99 -7.95 0.42
CA ALA A 342 -11.94 -6.49 0.21
C ALA A 342 -11.34 -5.78 1.44
N ARG A 343 -11.66 -6.25 2.65
CA ARG A 343 -11.11 -5.69 3.88
C ARG A 343 -9.66 -6.05 4.10
N LEU A 344 -9.28 -7.30 3.81
CA LEU A 344 -7.87 -7.71 3.86
C LEU A 344 -7.05 -6.88 2.85
N PHE A 345 -7.56 -6.71 1.63
CA PHE A 345 -6.92 -5.91 0.59
C PHE A 345 -6.79 -4.44 1.01
N ALA A 346 -7.84 -3.82 1.54
CA ALA A 346 -7.78 -2.44 2.04
C ALA A 346 -6.72 -2.28 3.14
N ARG A 347 -6.64 -3.23 4.09
CA ARG A 347 -5.61 -3.24 5.15
C ARG A 347 -4.19 -3.36 4.58
N GLU A 348 -3.97 -4.33 3.71
CA GLU A 348 -2.66 -4.54 3.09
C GLU A 348 -2.27 -3.39 2.15
N HIS A 349 -3.22 -2.76 1.48
CA HIS A 349 -2.97 -1.60 0.63
C HIS A 349 -2.53 -0.37 1.45
N VAL A 350 -3.20 -0.11 2.58
CA VAL A 350 -2.78 0.95 3.52
C VAL A 350 -1.39 0.64 4.08
N ARG A 351 -1.13 -0.61 4.48
CA ARG A 351 0.17 -1.05 4.99
C ARG A 351 1.28 -0.91 3.94
N ALA A 352 1.05 -1.34 2.70
CA ALA A 352 1.99 -1.23 1.59
C ALA A 352 2.29 0.23 1.25
N SER A 353 1.27 1.09 1.25
CA SER A 353 1.41 2.53 1.02
C SER A 353 2.26 3.19 2.10
N ARG A 354 2.02 2.85 3.38
CA ARG A 354 2.83 3.33 4.51
C ARG A 354 4.27 2.86 4.43
N LEU A 355 4.52 1.59 4.11
CA LEU A 355 5.87 1.06 3.91
C LEU A 355 6.61 1.74 2.76
N SER A 356 5.92 2.01 1.65
CA SER A 356 6.51 2.71 0.49
C SER A 356 6.89 4.16 0.83
N ALA A 357 6.02 4.87 1.55
CA ALA A 357 6.30 6.23 2.02
C ALA A 357 7.43 6.26 3.07
N ALA A 358 7.48 5.30 4.00
CA ALA A 358 8.60 5.15 4.93
C ALA A 358 9.93 4.88 4.22
N ASN A 359 9.94 4.02 3.19
CA ASN A 359 11.13 3.77 2.39
C ASN A 359 11.59 5.02 1.62
N THR A 360 10.64 5.80 1.10
CA THR A 360 10.93 7.09 0.45
C THR A 360 11.57 8.09 1.43
N LEU A 361 11.06 8.15 2.66
CA LEU A 361 11.64 8.96 3.72
C LEU A 361 13.05 8.49 4.08
N ALA A 362 13.25 7.18 4.27
CA ALA A 362 14.56 6.61 4.56
C ALA A 362 15.58 6.99 3.49
N ARG A 363 15.22 6.91 2.20
CA ARG A 363 16.08 7.35 1.09
C ARG A 363 16.42 8.84 1.15
N THR A 364 15.44 9.68 1.47
CA THR A 364 15.64 11.14 1.59
C THR A 364 16.61 11.46 2.73
N VAL A 365 16.41 10.84 3.89
CA VAL A 365 17.29 10.96 5.06
C VAL A 365 18.71 10.50 4.73
N THR A 366 18.87 9.38 4.02
CA THR A 366 20.20 8.86 3.62
C THR A 366 20.92 9.78 2.62
N SER A 367 20.19 10.57 1.82
CA SER A 367 20.81 11.52 0.89
C SER A 367 21.21 12.86 1.51
N CYS A 368 20.89 13.09 2.78
CA CYS A 368 21.24 14.34 3.46
C CYS A 368 22.74 14.40 3.79
N ALA A 369 23.38 15.53 3.51
CA ALA A 369 24.80 15.75 3.81
C ALA A 369 25.03 16.44 5.15
N THR A 370 24.04 17.20 5.64
CA THR A 370 24.14 17.99 6.87
C THR A 370 23.12 17.55 7.91
N ARG A 371 23.40 17.85 9.18
CA ARG A 371 22.45 17.59 10.28
C ARG A 371 21.13 18.36 10.10
N GLU A 372 21.19 19.59 9.61
CA GLU A 372 20.03 20.47 9.42
C GLU A 372 19.07 19.89 8.36
N ASP A 373 19.60 19.55 7.19
CA ASP A 373 18.82 18.92 6.11
C ASP A 373 18.14 17.63 6.57
N LEU A 374 18.88 16.82 7.34
CA LEU A 374 18.38 15.55 7.86
C LEU A 374 17.26 15.76 8.89
N ARG A 375 17.40 16.73 9.80
CA ARG A 375 16.36 17.07 10.78
C ARG A 375 15.08 17.52 10.10
N ASP A 376 15.19 18.38 9.09
CA ASP A 376 14.04 18.89 8.35
C ASP A 376 13.36 17.80 7.51
N ALA A 377 14.14 16.99 6.80
CA ALA A 377 13.62 15.85 6.04
C ALA A 377 12.87 14.86 6.94
N LEU A 378 13.45 14.51 8.09
CA LEU A 378 12.80 13.63 9.06
C LEU A 378 11.50 14.24 9.60
N ALA A 379 11.52 15.51 10.01
CA ALA A 379 10.34 16.17 10.58
C ALA A 379 9.19 16.27 9.56
N VAL A 380 9.49 16.66 8.31
CA VAL A 380 8.51 16.75 7.23
C VAL A 380 7.96 15.38 6.86
N GLY A 381 8.84 14.39 6.71
CA GLY A 381 8.46 13.04 6.32
C GLY A 381 7.62 12.32 7.36
N VAL A 382 8.00 12.38 8.64
CA VAL A 382 7.24 11.79 9.74
C VAL A 382 5.87 12.46 9.88
N ARG A 383 5.81 13.79 9.72
CA ARG A 383 4.54 14.52 9.73
C ARG A 383 3.61 14.06 8.61
N ALA A 384 4.13 13.90 7.39
CA ALA A 384 3.35 13.47 6.23
C ALA A 384 2.89 12.00 6.33
N LEU A 385 3.74 11.11 6.85
CA LEU A 385 3.49 9.68 6.91
C LEU A 385 2.42 9.30 7.94
N PHE A 386 2.46 9.93 9.12
CA PHE A 386 1.63 9.56 10.26
C PHE A 386 0.54 10.59 10.60
N GLY A 387 0.49 11.72 9.88
CA GLY A 387 -0.49 12.78 10.11
C GLY A 387 -0.34 13.47 11.48
N PHE A 388 0.87 13.46 12.06
CA PHE A 388 1.13 14.16 13.31
C PHE A 388 0.89 15.66 13.15
N HIS A 389 0.31 16.30 14.17
CA HIS A 389 0.06 17.74 14.14
C HIS A 389 1.33 18.54 14.37
N ARG A 390 2.24 17.98 15.16
CA ARG A 390 3.52 18.60 15.49
C ARG A 390 4.61 17.54 15.51
N VAL A 391 5.69 17.81 14.80
CA VAL A 391 6.89 16.98 14.76
C VAL A 391 8.10 17.89 14.86
N ALA A 392 9.05 17.54 15.71
CA ALA A 392 10.31 18.25 15.88
C ALA A 392 11.43 17.25 16.17
N VAL A 393 12.64 17.54 15.70
CA VAL A 393 13.83 16.76 16.03
C VAL A 393 14.74 17.66 16.85
N TYR A 394 15.24 17.18 17.98
CA TYR A 394 16.09 17.94 18.91
C TYR A 394 17.46 17.29 19.02
N ASP A 395 18.53 18.06 18.85
CA ASP A 395 19.89 17.58 19.10
C ASP A 395 20.16 17.41 20.59
N THR A 396 21.19 16.62 20.92
CA THR A 396 21.57 16.34 22.32
C THR A 396 22.19 17.51 23.07
N GLU A 397 22.69 18.51 22.37
CA GLU A 397 23.09 19.78 22.96
C GLU A 397 21.84 20.62 23.25
N LEU A 398 21.24 20.39 24.44
CA LEU A 398 20.03 21.05 24.94
C LEU A 398 20.03 22.60 24.89
N ALA A 399 21.15 23.25 24.54
CA ALA A 399 21.26 24.71 24.43
C ALA A 399 20.30 25.33 23.40
N SER A 400 19.97 24.60 22.34
CA SER A 400 19.05 25.02 21.27
C SER A 400 17.56 25.03 21.68
N LEU A 401 17.19 24.41 22.80
CA LEU A 401 15.81 24.47 23.30
C LEU A 401 15.41 25.89 23.75
N ASN A 402 16.35 26.81 23.93
CA ASN A 402 16.10 28.17 24.41
C ASN A 402 15.63 29.13 23.30
N GLU A 403 16.08 28.99 22.05
CA GLU A 403 15.80 30.00 21.02
C GLU A 403 14.48 29.76 20.24
N GLU A 404 14.10 28.50 20.00
CA GLU A 404 12.84 28.18 19.31
C GLU A 404 11.63 28.01 20.26
N GLY A 405 11.89 27.66 21.52
CA GLY A 405 10.86 27.40 22.54
C GLY A 405 10.19 28.66 23.11
N GLU A 406 10.80 29.85 22.95
CA GLU A 406 10.29 31.10 23.53
C GLU A 406 9.07 31.67 22.78
N ARG A 407 8.72 31.17 21.59
CA ARG A 407 7.57 31.67 20.82
C ARG A 407 6.21 31.10 21.24
N SER A 408 6.13 30.11 22.14
CA SER A 408 4.85 29.55 22.61
C SER A 408 4.90 28.99 24.04
N ALA A 409 4.76 29.88 25.02
CA ALA A 409 5.09 29.69 26.44
C ALA A 409 4.32 28.61 27.24
N ARG A 410 3.35 27.87 26.66
CA ARG A 410 2.61 26.79 27.38
C ARG A 410 2.85 25.38 26.82
N GLY A 411 3.37 25.23 25.60
CA GLY A 411 3.70 23.93 24.99
C GLY A 411 5.14 23.47 25.26
N ALA A 412 6.08 24.42 25.28
CA ALA A 412 7.52 24.14 25.34
C ALA A 412 8.00 23.46 26.64
N GLY A 413 7.35 23.73 27.78
CA GLY A 413 7.78 23.16 29.08
C GLY A 413 7.61 21.64 29.19
N ARG A 414 6.59 21.07 28.51
CA ARG A 414 6.29 19.61 28.59
C ARG A 414 7.00 18.81 27.51
N GLU A 415 7.15 19.40 26.34
CA GLU A 415 8.05 18.89 25.30
C GLU A 415 9.48 18.74 25.83
N ARG A 416 9.98 19.76 26.54
CA ARG A 416 11.25 19.66 27.29
C ARG A 416 11.26 18.52 28.30
N SER A 417 10.20 18.34 29.09
CA SER A 417 10.12 17.25 30.07
C SER A 417 10.17 15.86 29.41
N LEU A 418 9.46 15.68 28.29
CA LEU A 418 9.42 14.43 27.53
C LEU A 418 10.76 14.13 26.85
N VAL A 419 11.31 15.13 26.14
CA VAL A 419 12.62 15.03 25.49
C VAL A 419 13.71 14.76 26.52
N SER A 420 13.71 15.48 27.65
CA SER A 420 14.63 15.22 28.77
C SER A 420 14.46 13.81 29.34
N THR A 421 13.23 13.32 29.45
CA THR A 421 12.96 11.94 29.94
C THR A 421 13.49 10.90 28.96
N ALA A 422 13.26 11.09 27.65
CA ALA A 422 13.79 10.21 26.60
C ALA A 422 15.33 10.20 26.61
N LEU A 423 15.95 11.37 26.77
CA LEU A 423 17.41 11.51 26.91
C LEU A 423 17.95 10.75 28.13
N HIS A 424 17.30 10.89 29.29
CA HIS A 424 17.76 10.27 30.53
C HIS A 424 17.52 8.76 30.55
N ARG A 425 16.37 8.30 30.05
CA ARG A 425 16.00 6.87 30.08
C ARG A 425 16.57 6.06 28.90
N ARG A 426 17.12 6.72 27.87
CA ARG A 426 17.61 6.08 26.63
C ARG A 426 16.58 5.14 25.99
N ARG A 427 15.29 5.48 26.10
CA ARG A 427 14.17 4.74 25.53
C ARG A 427 13.05 5.69 25.15
N GLY A 428 12.19 5.26 24.22
CA GLY A 428 10.97 5.98 23.88
C GLY A 428 10.14 6.30 25.14
N SER A 429 9.62 7.52 25.20
CA SER A 429 8.74 7.97 26.29
C SER A 429 7.43 8.50 25.72
N ARG A 430 6.34 8.23 26.44
CA ARG A 430 4.96 8.52 26.04
C ARG A 430 4.25 9.26 27.16
N ILE A 431 3.43 10.25 26.79
CA ILE A 431 2.43 10.86 27.67
C ILE A 431 1.11 10.96 26.91
N GLU A 432 0.04 10.47 27.53
CA GLU A 432 -1.33 10.65 27.06
C GLU A 432 -1.99 11.86 27.73
N ARG A 433 -2.82 12.56 26.98
CA ARG A 433 -3.71 13.63 27.44
C ARG A 433 -5.12 13.36 26.90
N HIS A 434 -6.16 13.85 27.60
CA HIS A 434 -7.58 13.66 27.27
C HIS A 434 -7.96 13.74 25.78
N ASP A 435 -7.21 14.46 24.94
CA ASP A 435 -7.41 14.59 23.49
C ASP A 435 -6.18 14.26 22.61
N ARG A 436 -5.00 13.91 23.18
CA ARG A 436 -3.74 13.81 22.43
C ARG A 436 -2.75 12.79 23.00
N THR A 437 -1.92 12.24 22.12
CA THR A 437 -0.80 11.35 22.47
C THR A 437 0.51 11.99 22.02
N CYS A 438 1.48 12.07 22.93
CA CYS A 438 2.81 12.63 22.66
C CYS A 438 3.87 11.53 22.76
N HIS A 439 4.76 11.48 21.78
CA HIS A 439 5.87 10.53 21.71
C HIS A 439 7.20 11.29 21.66
N ALA A 440 8.17 10.84 22.46
CA ALA A 440 9.56 11.25 22.35
C ALA A 440 10.44 10.02 22.16
N ILE A 441 11.07 9.90 21.00
CA ILE A 441 11.83 8.73 20.55
C ILE A 441 13.30 9.13 20.40
N PRO A 442 14.23 8.54 21.17
CA PRO A 442 15.64 8.85 21.03
C PRO A 442 16.22 8.23 19.75
N LEU A 443 16.97 9.02 18.99
CA LEU A 443 17.79 8.56 17.86
C LEU A 443 19.15 8.12 18.42
N MET A 444 19.29 6.81 18.64
CA MET A 444 20.44 6.23 19.32
C MET A 444 21.44 5.64 18.32
N GLY A 445 22.71 6.02 18.47
CA GLY A 445 23.84 5.23 17.97
C GLY A 445 24.15 4.09 18.95
N SER A 446 25.28 3.41 18.75
CA SER A 446 25.70 2.29 19.60
C SER A 446 25.84 2.65 21.09
N GLU A 447 26.33 3.86 21.41
CA GLU A 447 26.62 4.25 22.80
C GLU A 447 26.09 5.64 23.21
N LYS A 448 25.68 6.47 22.25
CA LYS A 448 25.29 7.87 22.45
C LYS A 448 23.93 8.15 21.78
N ILE A 449 23.14 9.04 22.37
CA ILE A 449 21.97 9.63 21.71
C ILE A 449 22.48 10.78 20.84
N HIS A 450 22.09 10.83 19.57
CA HIS A 450 22.46 11.92 18.68
C HIS A 450 21.38 13.01 18.65
N ALA A 451 20.11 12.58 18.62
CA ALA A 451 18.95 13.46 18.64
C ALA A 451 17.73 12.79 19.30
N VAL A 452 16.63 13.52 19.45
CA VAL A 452 15.33 13.03 19.91
C VAL A 452 14.24 13.53 18.98
N LEU A 453 13.45 12.61 18.43
CA LEU A 453 12.23 12.92 17.69
C LEU A 453 11.08 13.13 18.67
N TYR A 454 10.43 14.28 18.60
CA TYR A 454 9.17 14.58 19.26
C TYR A 454 8.03 14.55 18.24
N ALA A 455 6.94 13.87 18.56
CA ALA A 455 5.74 13.82 17.72
C ALA A 455 4.45 13.89 18.57
N GLU A 456 3.46 14.62 18.08
CA GLU A 456 2.16 14.83 18.73
C GLU A 456 1.00 14.44 17.80
N GLN A 457 0.09 13.59 18.30
CA GLN A 457 -1.07 13.07 17.57
C GLN A 457 -2.39 13.33 18.30
N SER A 458 -3.49 13.38 17.56
CA SER A 458 -4.86 13.39 18.09
C SER A 458 -5.31 11.99 18.52
N ALA A 459 -6.06 11.87 19.62
CA ALA A 459 -6.40 10.60 20.29
C ALA A 459 -7.37 9.66 19.52
N ALA A 460 -7.70 9.93 18.25
CA ALA A 460 -8.75 9.23 17.50
C ALA A 460 -8.27 7.96 16.74
N ILE A 461 -7.26 7.25 17.24
CA ILE A 461 -6.63 6.12 16.53
C ILE A 461 -6.83 4.83 17.31
N THR A 462 -7.00 3.71 16.60
CA THR A 462 -7.16 2.40 17.25
C THR A 462 -5.84 1.89 17.83
N PRO A 463 -5.85 1.09 18.91
CA PRO A 463 -4.62 0.55 19.51
C PRO A 463 -3.74 -0.25 18.54
N GLU A 464 -4.35 -0.96 17.59
CA GLU A 464 -3.62 -1.72 16.57
C GLU A 464 -2.85 -0.80 15.62
N GLN A 465 -3.49 0.29 15.18
CA GLN A 465 -2.86 1.26 14.30
C GLN A 465 -1.73 2.01 15.01
N GLU A 466 -1.88 2.29 16.31
CA GLU A 466 -0.82 2.88 17.13
C GLU A 466 0.42 1.94 17.23
N GLY A 467 0.21 0.63 17.39
CA GLY A 467 1.29 -0.35 17.46
C GLY A 467 2.13 -0.41 16.17
N ASP A 468 1.46 -0.47 15.02
CA ASP A 468 2.12 -0.49 13.71
C ASP A 468 2.87 0.82 13.43
N ASP A 469 2.27 1.96 13.77
CA ASP A 469 2.88 3.28 13.57
C ASP A 469 4.13 3.46 14.45
N LEU A 470 4.09 2.99 15.70
CA LEU A 470 5.24 3.02 16.60
C LEU A 470 6.41 2.14 16.12
N ALA A 471 6.12 0.95 15.60
CA ALA A 471 7.15 0.07 15.05
C ALA A 471 7.83 0.70 13.83
N LEU A 472 7.04 1.31 12.94
CA LEU A 472 7.56 2.01 11.76
C LEU A 472 8.37 3.25 12.14
N LEU A 473 7.90 4.04 13.12
CA LEU A 473 8.61 5.19 13.65
C LEU A 473 9.95 4.81 14.28
N ALA A 474 10.00 3.73 15.06
CA ALA A 474 11.23 3.24 15.66
C ALA A 474 12.26 2.87 14.57
N SER A 475 11.83 2.16 13.54
CA SER A 475 12.70 1.79 12.40
C SER A 475 13.23 3.02 11.65
N ILE A 476 12.40 4.04 11.41
CA ILE A 476 12.83 5.30 10.79
C ILE A 476 13.85 6.02 11.69
N CYS A 477 13.62 6.06 13.01
CA CYS A 477 14.53 6.70 13.95
C CYS A 477 15.89 5.99 14.02
N GLU A 478 15.91 4.65 13.98
CA GLU A 478 17.14 3.85 13.93
C GLU A 478 17.95 4.15 12.65
N HIS A 479 17.31 4.14 11.49
CA HIS A 479 17.97 4.46 10.21
C HIS A 479 18.49 5.90 10.18
N THR A 480 17.71 6.83 10.74
CA THR A 480 18.11 8.25 10.83
C THR A 480 19.27 8.44 11.81
N ALA A 481 19.29 7.71 12.93
CA ALA A 481 20.40 7.73 13.88
C ALA A 481 21.71 7.25 13.22
N ALA A 482 21.65 6.21 12.39
CA ALA A 482 22.82 5.75 11.63
C ALA A 482 23.34 6.82 10.66
N CYS A 483 22.45 7.55 9.98
CA CYS A 483 22.84 8.66 9.10
C CYS A 483 23.47 9.83 9.88
N LEU A 484 22.94 10.17 11.05
CA LEU A 484 23.56 11.15 11.96
C LEU A 484 24.97 10.72 12.39
N VAL A 485 25.16 9.45 12.79
CA VAL A 485 26.49 8.91 13.14
C VAL A 485 27.47 9.06 11.98
N ALA A 486 27.03 8.82 10.74
CA ALA A 486 27.86 8.96 9.56
C ALA A 486 28.26 10.43 9.29
N ILE A 487 27.32 11.36 9.39
CA ILE A 487 27.58 12.80 9.26
C ILE A 487 28.58 13.25 10.34
N ASP A 488 28.33 12.89 11.60
CA ASP A 488 29.18 13.20 12.75
C ASP A 488 30.62 12.69 12.53
N ALA A 489 30.76 11.47 12.02
CA ALA A 489 32.06 10.85 11.75
C ALA A 489 32.81 11.57 10.63
N THR A 490 32.13 11.93 9.54
CA THR A 490 32.74 12.67 8.42
C THR A 490 33.23 14.04 8.88
N GLU A 491 32.39 14.80 9.59
CA GLU A 491 32.79 16.09 10.16
C GLU A 491 33.98 15.96 11.12
N GLN A 492 34.01 14.88 11.93
CA GLN A 492 35.12 14.65 12.85
C GLN A 492 36.42 14.31 12.12
N ILE A 493 36.35 13.52 11.04
CA ILE A 493 37.51 13.21 10.20
C ILE A 493 38.06 14.51 9.58
N GLU A 494 37.20 15.37 9.04
CA GLU A 494 37.62 16.66 8.46
C GLU A 494 38.28 17.58 9.50
N ARG A 495 37.71 17.67 10.71
CA ARG A 495 38.30 18.43 11.82
C ARG A 495 39.67 17.86 12.20
N ASN A 496 39.76 16.54 12.41
CA ASN A 496 41.02 15.88 12.76
C ASN A 496 42.10 16.09 11.68
N TYR A 497 41.73 16.13 10.39
CA TYR A 497 42.67 16.42 9.30
C TYR A 497 43.23 17.84 9.41
N LYS A 498 42.36 18.84 9.60
CA LYS A 498 42.78 20.23 9.80
C LYS A 498 43.67 20.37 11.02
N ASP A 499 43.28 19.78 12.16
CA ASP A 499 44.05 19.82 13.40
C ASP A 499 45.44 19.17 13.23
N THR A 500 45.53 18.07 12.47
CA THR A 500 46.80 17.39 12.19
C THR A 500 47.71 18.26 11.33
N ILE A 501 47.20 18.87 10.26
CA ILE A 501 47.98 19.78 9.41
C ILE A 501 48.49 20.97 10.23
N GLN A 502 47.61 21.61 11.02
CA GLN A 502 47.98 22.72 11.89
C GLN A 502 49.04 22.33 12.91
N ALA A 503 48.94 21.15 13.51
CA ALA A 503 49.96 20.65 14.44
C ALA A 503 51.33 20.45 13.77
N LEU A 504 51.37 19.95 12.53
CA LEU A 504 52.61 19.80 11.76
C LEU A 504 53.23 21.16 11.42
N VAL A 505 52.40 22.12 10.99
CA VAL A 505 52.83 23.49 10.70
C VAL A 505 53.41 24.15 11.95
N HIS A 506 52.69 24.16 13.07
CA HIS A 506 53.19 24.72 14.33
C HIS A 506 54.49 24.05 14.82
N ALA A 507 54.67 22.75 14.58
CA ALA A 507 55.91 22.04 14.94
C ALA A 507 57.12 22.51 14.12
N LEU A 508 56.91 22.87 12.85
CA LEU A 508 57.94 23.46 11.99
C LEU A 508 58.28 24.89 12.45
N GLU A 509 57.26 25.73 12.64
CA GLU A 509 57.40 27.14 13.07
C GLU A 509 58.12 27.28 14.42
N ALA A 510 57.95 26.31 15.32
CA ALA A 510 58.62 26.33 16.62
C ALA A 510 60.16 26.22 16.53
N ARG A 511 60.71 25.73 15.42
CA ARG A 511 62.16 25.47 15.26
C ARG A 511 62.84 26.35 14.21
N ASP A 512 62.09 26.84 13.22
CA ASP A 512 62.60 27.70 12.17
C ASP A 512 62.08 29.12 12.39
N GLN A 513 62.98 30.09 12.62
CA GLN A 513 62.61 31.51 12.76
C GLN A 513 61.97 32.08 11.50
N TYR A 514 62.08 31.35 10.38
CA TYR A 514 61.53 31.69 9.09
C TYR A 514 60.45 30.67 8.72
N THR A 515 59.24 30.73 9.29
CA THR A 515 58.04 30.09 8.69
C THR A 515 56.75 30.38 9.47
N ALA A 516 55.67 30.42 8.68
CA ALA A 516 54.23 30.60 8.91
C ALA A 516 53.76 31.39 7.66
N ASP A 517 54.08 32.69 7.66
CA ASP A 517 53.84 33.63 6.55
C ASP A 517 54.49 33.16 5.23
N HIS A 518 55.66 32.51 5.29
CA HIS A 518 56.34 32.00 4.11
C HIS A 518 55.57 30.89 3.41
N SER A 519 55.15 29.87 4.16
CA SER A 519 54.48 28.70 3.61
C SER A 519 53.12 29.07 3.04
N ASP A 520 52.40 29.98 3.69
CA ASP A 520 51.11 30.49 3.22
C ASP A 520 51.24 31.26 1.90
N VAL A 521 52.25 32.13 1.78
CA VAL A 521 52.51 32.89 0.53
C VAL A 521 52.92 31.96 -0.60
N VAL A 522 53.79 30.97 -0.33
CA VAL A 522 54.19 29.98 -1.33
C VAL A 522 52.99 29.14 -1.77
N ALA A 523 52.11 28.74 -0.85
CA ALA A 523 50.89 28.01 -1.17
C ALA A 523 49.92 28.84 -2.01
N GLU A 524 49.70 30.13 -1.68
CA GLU A 524 48.87 31.06 -2.45
C GLU A 524 49.35 31.17 -3.91
N TRP A 525 50.66 31.37 -4.10
CA TRP A 525 51.23 31.49 -5.43
C TRP A 525 51.29 30.17 -6.19
N ALA A 526 51.60 29.07 -5.50
CA ALA A 526 51.61 27.74 -6.10
C ALA A 526 50.22 27.35 -6.60
N LEU A 527 49.18 27.54 -5.79
CA LEU A 527 47.80 27.25 -6.15
C LEU A 527 47.35 28.10 -7.35
N SER A 528 47.68 29.38 -7.35
CA SER A 528 47.37 30.30 -8.47
C SER A 528 48.06 29.87 -9.77
N THR A 529 49.31 29.40 -9.67
CA THR A 529 50.09 28.90 -10.80
C THR A 529 49.52 27.58 -11.32
N GLY A 530 49.21 26.63 -10.43
CA GLY A 530 48.62 25.34 -10.78
C GLY A 530 47.25 25.48 -11.46
N LYS A 531 46.41 26.41 -11.00
CA LYS A 531 45.13 26.74 -11.64
C LYS A 531 45.30 27.22 -13.08
N ARG A 532 46.26 28.11 -13.33
CA ARG A 532 46.56 28.62 -14.68
C ARG A 532 47.17 27.55 -15.59
N LEU A 533 47.88 26.57 -15.02
CA LEU A 533 48.39 25.40 -15.74
C LEU A 533 47.30 24.34 -16.02
N GLY A 534 46.07 24.50 -15.50
CA GLY A 534 44.95 23.61 -15.76
C GLY A 534 44.97 22.31 -14.96
N MET A 535 45.56 22.30 -13.75
CA MET A 535 45.56 21.14 -12.86
C MET A 535 44.15 20.80 -12.36
N ALA A 536 43.89 19.51 -12.11
CA ALA A 536 42.61 19.05 -11.56
C ALA A 536 42.49 19.41 -10.06
N GLU A 537 41.26 19.52 -9.55
CA GLU A 537 41.00 19.94 -8.16
C GLU A 537 41.69 19.05 -7.11
N ALA A 538 41.74 17.74 -7.36
CA ALA A 538 42.45 16.81 -6.47
C ALA A 538 43.97 17.08 -6.44
N ASP A 539 44.58 17.38 -7.59
CA ASP A 539 46.01 17.68 -7.69
C ASP A 539 46.34 19.08 -7.12
N LEU A 540 45.40 20.03 -7.22
CA LEU A 540 45.52 21.35 -6.60
C LEU A 540 45.55 21.26 -5.07
N ARG A 541 44.75 20.36 -4.49
CA ARG A 541 44.78 20.09 -3.04
C ARG A 541 46.12 19.49 -2.60
N ASP A 542 46.65 18.54 -3.36
CA ASP A 542 47.96 17.95 -3.06
C ASP A 542 49.10 18.97 -3.24
N LEU A 543 48.99 19.89 -4.21
CA LEU A 543 49.91 21.02 -4.40
C LEU A 543 49.88 22.00 -3.22
N GLU A 544 48.68 22.38 -2.76
CA GLU A 544 48.52 23.28 -1.61
C GLU A 544 49.15 22.68 -0.34
N LEU A 545 48.81 21.43 -0.03
CA LEU A 545 49.39 20.71 1.12
C LEU A 545 50.90 20.52 0.97
N GLY A 546 51.36 20.23 -0.25
CA GLY A 546 52.78 20.13 -0.58
C GLY A 546 53.52 21.44 -0.33
N ALA A 547 52.96 22.57 -0.74
CA ALA A 547 53.54 23.89 -0.53
C ALA A 547 53.58 24.28 0.96
N ILE A 548 52.53 23.98 1.72
CA ILE A 548 52.48 24.26 3.17
C ILE A 548 53.53 23.44 3.93
N LEU A 549 53.70 22.17 3.56
CA LEU A 549 54.50 21.19 4.29
C LEU A 549 55.87 20.91 3.66
N HIS A 550 56.25 21.67 2.63
CA HIS A 550 57.44 21.47 1.81
C HIS A 550 58.71 21.35 2.69
N ASP A 551 58.83 22.26 3.65
CA ASP A 551 59.96 22.31 4.58
C ASP A 551 59.84 21.45 5.85
N ILE A 552 58.81 20.60 6.00
CA ILE A 552 58.54 19.87 7.27
C ILE A 552 59.73 19.03 7.75
N GLY A 553 60.58 18.56 6.84
CA GLY A 553 61.77 17.78 7.18
C GLY A 553 62.88 18.57 7.89
N LYS A 554 62.84 19.91 7.85
CA LYS A 554 63.79 20.77 8.59
C LYS A 554 63.72 20.53 10.09
N VAL A 555 62.62 19.96 10.60
CA VAL A 555 62.46 19.50 11.99
C VAL A 555 63.50 18.45 12.42
N ALA A 556 64.27 17.86 11.51
CA ALA A 556 65.34 16.93 11.85
C ALA A 556 66.75 17.51 11.61
N VAL A 557 66.86 18.71 11.06
CA VAL A 557 68.13 19.40 10.84
C VAL A 557 68.64 19.95 12.18
N PRO A 558 69.93 19.78 12.53
CA PRO A 558 70.50 20.37 13.75
C PRO A 558 70.41 21.90 13.76
N ASP A 559 70.08 22.51 14.91
CA ASP A 559 69.92 23.97 15.04
C ASP A 559 71.15 24.77 14.60
N GLN A 560 72.34 24.21 14.82
CA GLN A 560 73.61 24.85 14.42
C GLN A 560 73.76 24.99 12.90
N ILE A 561 73.09 24.12 12.14
CA ILE A 561 73.05 24.16 10.67
C ILE A 561 71.84 24.99 10.22
N LEU A 562 70.66 24.72 10.78
CA LEU A 562 69.40 25.39 10.41
C LEU A 562 69.45 26.91 10.62
N ASN A 563 69.98 27.36 11.77
CA ASN A 563 70.01 28.77 12.15
C ASN A 563 71.37 29.45 11.89
N LYS A 564 72.25 28.84 11.08
CA LYS A 564 73.61 29.34 10.87
C LYS A 564 73.65 30.72 10.24
N THR A 565 74.55 31.58 10.72
CA THR A 565 74.66 33.00 10.31
C THR A 565 75.49 33.31 9.07
N GLY A 566 75.96 32.28 8.40
CA GLY A 566 76.81 32.40 7.23
C GLY A 566 76.59 31.25 6.28
N ARG A 567 77.42 31.15 5.24
CA ARG A 567 77.31 30.05 4.28
C ARG A 567 77.52 28.70 4.98
N LEU A 568 76.72 27.72 4.58
CA LEU A 568 76.90 26.32 4.96
C LEU A 568 78.19 25.80 4.32
N THR A 569 78.92 24.93 5.02
CA THR A 569 79.99 24.12 4.39
C THR A 569 79.36 23.03 3.51
N GLU A 570 80.14 22.37 2.68
CA GLU A 570 79.63 21.27 1.83
C GLU A 570 79.07 20.14 2.71
N GLU A 571 79.71 19.81 3.84
CA GLU A 571 79.22 18.79 4.78
C GLU A 571 77.91 19.20 5.47
N GLU A 572 77.79 20.47 5.87
CA GLU A 572 76.56 21.01 6.45
C GLU A 572 75.43 21.06 5.42
N PHE A 573 75.75 21.35 4.16
CA PHE A 573 74.79 21.36 3.06
C PHE A 573 74.28 19.95 2.75
N GLU A 574 75.13 18.92 2.78
CA GLU A 574 74.69 17.52 2.67
C GLU A 574 73.71 17.13 3.79
N VAL A 575 73.92 17.61 5.02
CA VAL A 575 72.95 17.42 6.11
C VAL A 575 71.66 18.20 5.84
N MET A 576 71.75 19.44 5.35
CA MET A 576 70.57 20.23 4.99
C MET A 576 69.71 19.52 3.93
N LYS A 577 70.30 18.96 2.87
CA LYS A 577 69.59 18.23 1.81
C LYS A 577 68.72 17.08 2.32
N SER A 578 69.05 16.51 3.49
CA SER A 578 68.27 15.41 4.07
C SER A 578 66.84 15.78 4.45
N HIS A 579 66.50 17.08 4.56
CA HIS A 579 65.14 17.51 4.91
C HIS A 579 64.10 17.02 3.90
N THR A 580 64.42 16.93 2.61
CA THR A 580 63.45 16.45 1.60
C THR A 580 63.08 14.98 1.82
N ILE A 581 64.08 14.13 2.08
CA ILE A 581 63.90 12.69 2.37
C ILE A 581 63.19 12.49 3.71
N ILE A 582 63.54 13.30 4.71
CA ILE A 582 62.92 13.24 6.03
C ILE A 582 61.47 13.73 5.96
N GLY A 583 61.19 14.76 5.18
CA GLY A 583 59.85 15.27 4.90
C GLY A 583 58.97 14.19 4.29
N GLU A 584 59.44 13.51 3.23
CA GLU A 584 58.75 12.34 2.67
C GLU A 584 58.47 11.30 3.76
N ARG A 585 59.48 10.97 4.58
CA ARG A 585 59.36 9.96 5.64
C ARG A 585 58.35 10.34 6.73
N ILE A 586 58.20 11.62 7.03
CA ILE A 586 57.21 12.14 8.00
C ILE A 586 55.79 12.05 7.41
N LEU A 587 55.62 12.41 6.14
CA LEU A 587 54.31 12.51 5.50
C LEU A 587 53.75 11.17 5.03
N LYS A 588 54.60 10.26 4.54
CA LYS A 588 54.21 8.97 3.94
C LYS A 588 53.34 8.06 4.84
N PRO A 589 53.52 8.00 6.18
CA PRO A 589 52.64 7.23 7.05
C PRO A 589 51.23 7.81 7.23
N ILE A 590 51.00 9.08 6.87
CA ILE A 590 49.73 9.77 7.04
C ILE A 590 48.90 9.56 5.77
N GLY A 591 47.82 8.77 5.87
CA GLY A 591 47.08 8.26 4.71
C GLY A 591 46.68 9.33 3.67
N PHE A 592 46.15 10.47 4.11
CA PHE A 592 45.72 11.56 3.22
C PHE A 592 46.87 12.43 2.67
N LEU A 593 48.11 12.27 3.16
CA LEU A 593 49.32 12.97 2.71
C LEU A 593 50.25 12.07 1.88
N THR A 594 49.84 10.84 1.59
CA THR A 594 50.64 9.86 0.83
C THR A 594 51.08 10.41 -0.53
N ASN A 595 50.20 11.12 -1.24
CA ASN A 595 50.48 11.73 -2.54
C ASN A 595 51.29 13.03 -2.42
N VAL A 596 51.29 13.65 -1.24
CA VAL A 596 52.04 14.86 -0.93
C VAL A 596 53.52 14.53 -0.65
N ALA A 597 53.79 13.36 -0.07
CA ALA A 597 55.16 12.96 0.29
C ALA A 597 56.17 12.98 -0.88
N PRO A 598 55.85 12.49 -2.10
CA PRO A 598 56.72 12.65 -3.27
C PRO A 598 56.88 14.09 -3.73
N ILE A 599 55.91 14.97 -3.47
CA ILE A 599 55.99 16.38 -3.86
C ILE A 599 57.09 17.05 -3.04
N VAL A 600 57.05 16.85 -1.72
CA VAL A 600 58.06 17.36 -0.77
C VAL A 600 59.44 16.78 -1.04
N ARG A 601 59.53 15.47 -1.31
CA ARG A 601 60.82 14.82 -1.62
C ARG A 601 61.59 15.50 -2.76
N HIS A 602 60.89 15.93 -3.79
CA HIS A 602 61.49 16.41 -5.04
C HIS A 602 61.42 17.93 -5.20
N GLU A 603 61.09 18.68 -4.16
CA GLU A 603 60.93 20.14 -4.21
C GLU A 603 62.21 20.90 -4.62
N HIS A 604 63.37 20.27 -4.45
CA HIS A 604 64.67 20.84 -4.84
C HIS A 604 65.31 20.11 -6.04
N GLU A 605 64.53 19.29 -6.74
CA GLU A 605 64.97 18.75 -8.03
C GLU A 605 64.99 19.84 -9.08
N ARG A 606 66.05 19.87 -9.88
CA ARG A 606 66.27 20.87 -10.92
C ARG A 606 65.84 20.32 -12.27
N TRP A 607 65.32 21.18 -13.12
CA TRP A 607 64.90 20.78 -14.47
C TRP A 607 66.01 20.08 -15.27
N ASP A 608 67.27 20.48 -15.07
CA ASP A 608 68.50 19.92 -15.65
C ASP A 608 69.00 18.62 -15.01
N GLY A 609 68.38 18.14 -13.92
CA GLY A 609 68.79 16.94 -13.19
C GLY A 609 69.98 17.13 -12.25
N LEU A 610 70.44 18.36 -12.03
CA LEU A 610 71.52 18.66 -11.08
C LEU A 610 71.00 18.95 -9.66
N GLY A 611 69.73 18.66 -9.41
CA GLY A 611 69.05 18.85 -8.13
C GLY A 611 69.30 17.68 -7.17
N TYR A 612 68.51 17.65 -6.10
CA TYR A 612 68.55 16.62 -5.07
C TYR A 612 67.13 16.32 -4.58
N PRO A 613 66.87 15.15 -3.96
CA PRO A 613 67.83 14.11 -3.53
C PRO A 613 68.18 13.05 -4.59
N ASP A 614 67.39 12.90 -5.64
CA ASP A 614 67.46 11.77 -6.58
C ASP A 614 68.10 12.13 -7.93
N GLY A 615 68.24 13.43 -8.24
CA GLY A 615 68.87 13.90 -9.47
C GLY A 615 68.02 13.63 -10.71
N ILE A 616 66.69 13.63 -10.55
CA ILE A 616 65.74 13.42 -11.64
C ILE A 616 65.53 14.73 -12.41
N SER A 617 65.20 14.63 -13.71
CA SER A 617 65.14 15.78 -14.61
C SER A 617 63.80 15.90 -15.35
N GLY A 618 63.52 17.11 -15.82
CA GLY A 618 62.37 17.41 -16.66
C GLY A 618 61.04 16.96 -16.05
N THR A 619 60.24 16.26 -16.84
CA THR A 619 58.90 15.80 -16.46
C THR A 619 58.89 14.59 -15.53
N ALA A 620 60.04 14.01 -15.19
CA ALA A 620 60.12 13.01 -14.13
C ALA A 620 59.88 13.65 -12.75
N ILE A 621 60.15 14.95 -12.62
CA ILE A 621 59.85 15.73 -11.42
C ILE A 621 58.34 15.97 -11.36
N PRO A 622 57.67 15.68 -10.23
CA PRO A 622 56.26 16.00 -10.06
C PRO A 622 55.99 17.47 -10.41
N ILE A 623 54.91 17.74 -11.14
CA ILE A 623 54.57 19.12 -11.54
C ILE A 623 54.41 20.02 -10.32
N ALA A 624 53.84 19.49 -9.24
CA ALA A 624 53.70 20.23 -8.01
C ALA A 624 55.04 20.65 -7.39
N SER A 625 56.05 19.76 -7.39
CA SER A 625 57.40 20.09 -6.92
C SER A 625 58.05 21.17 -7.78
N ARG A 626 57.87 21.11 -9.11
CA ARG A 626 58.37 22.14 -10.03
C ARG A 626 57.75 23.52 -9.76
N ILE A 627 56.46 23.56 -9.46
CA ILE A 627 55.74 24.79 -9.07
C ILE A 627 56.26 25.32 -7.73
N ILE A 628 56.31 24.46 -6.71
CA ILE A 628 56.78 24.83 -5.37
C ILE A 628 58.20 25.37 -5.43
N PHE A 629 59.11 24.74 -6.19
CA PHE A 629 60.49 25.17 -6.28
C PHE A 629 60.64 26.60 -6.84
N VAL A 630 59.83 26.95 -7.85
CA VAL A 630 59.82 28.31 -8.42
C VAL A 630 59.26 29.32 -7.41
N CYS A 631 58.15 28.98 -6.75
CA CYS A 631 57.48 29.84 -5.77
C CYS A 631 58.38 30.08 -4.54
N ASP A 632 58.98 29.02 -4.00
CA ASP A 632 59.91 29.08 -2.87
C ASP A 632 61.16 29.90 -3.23
N ALA A 633 61.80 29.63 -4.38
CA ALA A 633 62.96 30.41 -4.82
C ALA A 633 62.63 31.90 -4.97
N TYR A 634 61.45 32.24 -5.49
CA TYR A 634 61.01 33.62 -5.61
C TYR A 634 60.80 34.29 -4.26
N HIS A 635 60.09 33.63 -3.34
CA HIS A 635 59.85 34.14 -1.99
C HIS A 635 61.18 34.29 -1.23
N ALA A 636 62.05 33.29 -1.30
CA ALA A 636 63.38 33.31 -0.72
C ALA A 636 64.25 34.48 -1.21
N MET A 637 64.11 34.86 -2.49
CA MET A 637 64.83 36.00 -3.05
C MET A 637 64.28 37.35 -2.59
N THR A 638 62.97 37.48 -2.45
CA THR A 638 62.26 38.75 -2.22
C THR A 638 62.06 39.08 -0.74
N SER A 639 62.13 38.07 0.14
CA SER A 639 61.94 38.26 1.58
C SER A 639 63.26 38.56 2.31
N ASP A 640 63.15 39.35 3.38
CA ASP A 640 64.26 39.64 4.29
C ASP A 640 64.71 38.37 5.02
N ARG A 641 66.02 38.16 5.11
CA ARG A 641 66.64 37.07 5.87
C ARG A 641 67.60 37.64 6.90
N PRO A 642 67.90 36.93 8.02
CA PRO A 642 68.75 37.45 9.10
C PRO A 642 70.14 37.96 8.66
N TYR A 643 70.63 37.55 7.48
CA TYR A 643 71.94 37.92 6.95
C TYR A 643 71.89 38.72 5.64
N ARG A 644 70.69 39.02 5.11
CA ARG A 644 70.53 39.70 3.82
C ARG A 644 69.13 40.31 3.68
N THR A 645 69.06 41.57 3.28
CA THR A 645 67.81 42.21 2.86
C THR A 645 67.23 41.54 1.61
N GLY A 646 65.91 41.49 1.51
CA GLY A 646 65.17 41.00 0.35
C GLY A 646 65.56 41.75 -0.92
N GLN A 647 65.65 41.03 -2.04
CA GLN A 647 65.93 41.63 -3.34
C GLN A 647 64.65 42.16 -3.97
N THR A 648 64.79 43.04 -4.96
CA THR A 648 63.64 43.58 -5.69
C THR A 648 62.91 42.48 -6.47
N HIS A 649 61.60 42.65 -6.67
CA HIS A 649 60.80 41.76 -7.51
C HIS A 649 61.40 41.66 -8.93
N GLY A 650 61.88 42.77 -9.50
CA GLY A 650 62.56 42.78 -10.81
C GLY A 650 63.81 41.91 -10.85
N PHE A 651 64.64 41.94 -9.80
CA PHE A 651 65.80 41.05 -9.69
C PHE A 651 65.37 39.57 -9.65
N ALA A 652 64.40 39.22 -8.81
CA ALA A 652 63.91 37.86 -8.68
C ALA A 652 63.34 37.32 -10.01
N ARG A 653 62.57 38.15 -10.74
CA ARG A 653 62.04 37.82 -12.08
C ARG A 653 63.16 37.51 -13.08
N ARG A 654 64.19 38.35 -13.11
CA ARG A 654 65.36 38.14 -13.99
C ARG A 654 66.05 36.82 -13.67
N ILE A 655 66.31 36.53 -12.41
CA ILE A 655 66.97 35.27 -12.00
C ILE A 655 66.13 34.05 -12.39
N LEU A 656 64.82 34.07 -12.18
CA LEU A 656 63.96 32.97 -12.62
C LEU A 656 64.00 32.78 -14.14
N THR A 657 63.98 33.88 -14.89
CA THR A 657 64.01 33.85 -16.36
C THR A 657 65.35 33.34 -16.91
N GLU A 658 66.47 33.81 -16.36
CA GLU A 658 67.82 33.40 -16.76
C GLU A 658 68.09 31.91 -16.46
N ASN A 659 67.43 31.35 -15.45
CA ASN A 659 67.59 29.95 -15.04
C ASN A 659 66.43 29.04 -15.51
N ALA A 660 65.52 29.55 -16.35
CA ALA A 660 64.47 28.75 -16.96
C ALA A 660 65.07 27.73 -17.94
N GLY A 661 64.60 26.49 -17.90
CA GLY A 661 65.13 25.39 -18.71
C GLY A 661 66.44 24.78 -18.18
N THR A 662 66.98 25.29 -17.07
CA THR A 662 68.11 24.68 -16.36
C THR A 662 67.73 24.36 -14.92
N GLN A 663 67.64 25.36 -14.04
CA GLN A 663 67.18 25.17 -12.67
C GLN A 663 65.69 24.93 -12.61
N PHE A 664 64.92 25.76 -13.33
CA PHE A 664 63.48 25.81 -13.21
C PHE A 664 62.80 25.30 -14.49
N ASP A 665 61.60 24.75 -14.34
CA ASP A 665 60.74 24.40 -15.48
C ASP A 665 60.34 25.69 -16.23
N PRO A 666 60.66 25.81 -17.54
CA PRO A 666 60.39 27.03 -18.29
C PRO A 666 58.89 27.33 -18.44
N ALA A 667 58.03 26.31 -18.51
CA ALA A 667 56.59 26.51 -18.59
C ALA A 667 56.02 27.03 -17.27
N VAL A 668 56.52 26.49 -16.15
CA VAL A 668 56.13 26.95 -14.81
C VAL A 668 56.59 28.38 -14.56
N VAL A 669 57.84 28.72 -14.90
CA VAL A 669 58.37 30.09 -14.75
C VAL A 669 57.51 31.08 -15.52
N SER A 670 57.17 30.80 -16.78
CA SER A 670 56.32 31.68 -17.58
C SER A 670 54.99 31.96 -16.89
N VAL A 671 54.28 30.91 -16.45
CA VAL A 671 52.96 31.07 -15.83
C VAL A 671 53.06 31.73 -14.46
N PHE A 672 54.07 31.39 -13.66
CA PHE A 672 54.28 31.99 -12.35
C PHE A 672 54.58 33.49 -12.45
N LEU A 673 55.37 33.94 -13.43
CA LEU A 673 55.62 35.37 -13.65
C LEU A 673 54.34 36.14 -13.98
N ASP A 674 53.42 35.54 -14.76
CA ASP A 674 52.11 36.12 -15.04
C ASP A 674 51.21 36.18 -13.78
N VAL A 675 51.37 35.24 -12.85
CA VAL A 675 50.68 35.26 -11.54
C VAL A 675 51.21 36.40 -10.69
N ILE A 676 52.53 36.55 -10.61
CA ILE A 676 53.19 37.60 -9.84
C ILE A 676 52.89 38.99 -10.41
N ASP A 677 52.85 39.16 -11.74
CA ASP A 677 52.51 40.46 -12.34
C ASP A 677 51.09 40.90 -11.98
N ALA A 678 50.14 39.95 -11.98
CA ALA A 678 48.77 40.22 -11.52
C ALA A 678 48.75 40.58 -10.03
N TRP A 679 49.45 39.80 -9.19
CA TRP A 679 49.53 40.01 -7.75
C TRP A 679 50.15 41.36 -7.37
N CYS A 680 51.26 41.75 -8.02
CA CYS A 680 51.91 43.04 -7.80
C CYS A 680 51.03 44.20 -8.29
N GLY A 681 50.36 44.05 -9.43
CA GLY A 681 49.45 45.05 -9.99
C GLY A 681 48.25 45.34 -9.09
N GLU A 682 47.67 44.31 -8.46
CA GLU A 682 46.58 44.46 -7.49
C GLU A 682 47.02 45.15 -6.19
N ARG A 683 48.28 45.00 -5.79
CA ARG A 683 48.85 45.53 -4.53
C ARG A 683 49.66 46.82 -4.71
N GLY A 684 49.78 47.33 -5.94
CA GLY A 684 50.51 48.56 -6.25
C GLY A 684 52.03 48.46 -6.01
N VAL A 685 52.60 47.25 -6.12
CA VAL A 685 54.02 46.99 -5.91
C VAL A 685 54.76 47.09 -7.26
N GLU A 686 55.83 47.88 -7.33
CA GLU A 686 56.63 48.01 -8.57
C GLU A 686 57.42 46.73 -8.87
N THR A 687 57.25 46.20 -10.08
CA THR A 687 57.95 45.00 -10.58
C THR A 687 59.24 45.32 -11.34
N ASP A 688 59.46 46.60 -11.70
CA ASP A 688 60.54 47.04 -12.59
C ASP A 688 61.57 47.89 -11.81
N GLY A 689 62.58 47.22 -11.26
CA GLY A 689 63.67 47.87 -10.53
C GLY A 689 65.00 47.63 -11.23
N SER A 690 65.47 48.58 -12.04
CA SER A 690 66.85 48.60 -12.54
C SER A 690 67.82 48.83 -11.37
N VAL A 691 68.66 47.85 -11.04
CA VAL A 691 69.75 48.03 -10.05
C VAL A 691 71.11 47.76 -10.72
N MET A 692 71.96 48.78 -10.67
CA MET A 692 73.34 48.82 -11.12
C MET A 692 74.24 47.90 -10.26
N GLY A 693 75.31 47.41 -10.87
CA GLY A 693 76.11 46.26 -10.45
C GLY A 693 76.50 46.16 -8.98
N GLU A 694 76.31 44.96 -8.44
CA GLU A 694 77.05 44.41 -7.29
C GLU A 694 77.18 42.88 -7.45
N GLU A 695 78.26 42.32 -6.90
CA GLU A 695 78.74 40.95 -7.13
C GLU A 695 77.70 39.84 -6.86
N ILE A 696 77.68 38.87 -7.78
CA ILE A 696 76.79 37.72 -7.79
C ILE A 696 77.17 36.75 -6.66
N VAL A 697 76.36 36.70 -5.61
CA VAL A 697 76.38 35.60 -4.63
C VAL A 697 75.14 34.75 -4.82
N ASN A 698 75.34 33.53 -5.29
CA ASN A 698 74.32 32.49 -5.39
C ASN A 698 73.81 32.13 -3.97
N PRO A 699 72.49 32.23 -3.69
CA PRO A 699 71.93 31.89 -2.38
C PRO A 699 72.01 30.39 -2.03
N MET A 700 72.38 29.52 -2.99
CA MET A 700 72.61 28.07 -2.79
C MET A 700 74.09 27.63 -2.86
N GLY A 701 75.05 28.53 -2.66
CA GLY A 701 76.39 28.10 -2.22
C GLY A 701 77.29 27.38 -3.23
N ARG A 702 77.33 27.77 -4.52
CA ARG A 702 78.52 27.52 -5.37
C ARG A 702 78.88 28.71 -6.27
N VAL A 703 80.17 29.03 -6.27
CA VAL A 703 80.88 29.85 -7.27
C VAL A 703 81.35 28.91 -8.38
N ARG A 704 81.12 29.25 -9.65
CA ARG A 704 81.79 28.61 -10.79
C ARG A 704 83.23 29.12 -10.85
N GLU A 705 84.21 28.22 -10.81
CA GLU A 705 85.56 28.51 -11.30
C GLU A 705 85.46 28.87 -12.79
N VAL A 706 85.87 30.09 -13.14
CA VAL A 706 86.08 30.50 -14.53
C VAL A 706 87.42 29.94 -14.96
N VAL A 707 87.41 28.89 -15.78
CA VAL A 707 88.56 28.52 -16.60
C VAL A 707 88.63 29.55 -17.73
N THR A 708 89.56 30.50 -17.64
CA THR A 708 89.90 31.36 -18.78
C THR A 708 90.83 30.58 -19.70
N SER A 709 90.31 30.09 -20.82
CA SER A 709 91.13 29.83 -22.00
C SER A 709 91.16 31.08 -22.85
N ASP A 710 92.33 31.73 -22.88
CA ASP A 710 92.70 32.69 -23.91
C ASP A 710 92.51 32.05 -25.30
N GLU A 711 91.64 32.63 -26.12
CA GLU A 711 91.82 32.77 -27.58
C GLU A 711 90.65 33.59 -28.17
N ASP A 712 91.00 34.54 -29.03
CA ASP A 712 90.15 35.33 -29.92
C ASP A 712 89.30 36.49 -29.36
N ALA A 713 89.84 37.72 -29.46
CA ALA A 713 89.44 38.63 -30.55
C ALA A 713 90.03 40.04 -30.39
N ALA A 714 91.12 40.28 -31.10
CA ALA A 714 91.41 41.58 -31.67
C ALA A 714 90.44 41.83 -32.84
N ALA A 715 89.54 42.81 -32.72
CA ALA A 715 89.00 43.62 -33.83
C ALA A 715 87.94 44.62 -33.33
N ALA A 716 88.21 45.90 -33.64
CA ALA A 716 87.36 47.10 -33.52
C ALA A 716 87.24 47.75 -32.13
#